data_AF-A0A973GSF8-F1
#
_entry.id   AF-A0A973GSF8-F1
#
_cell.length_a   1.000
_cell.length_b   1.000
_cell.length_c   1.000
_cell.angle_alpha   90.00
_cell.angle_beta   90.00
_cell.angle_gamma   90.00
#
_symmetry.space_group_name_H-M   'P 1'
#
loop_
_entity.id
_entity.type
_entity.pdbx_description
1 polymer ?
#
loop_
_entity_poly.entity_id
_entity_poly.type
_entity_poly.pdbx_seq_one_letter_code
_entity_poly.pdbx_strand_id
1 'polypeptide(L)'
;MRIALAGNPNSGKTTLFNAITGSIEHVGNWPGVTVARKEGNAKKHITKDLGTVRIIDLPGTYSMSPFTSEERITRDFVKNENPDVIINIVDASSLNRSLFFTTQLLELGVPVVVALNKWDLTGKKYIEIDTDQLSLELGCPVIKTTAINDKGLIELINACNLVKGSSQSAPFSGVDFDLVDKETLIESDKKRHAYVNELVIKVEVRKESSDKQNINDSIDRIVANKYLGIPIFAVILYLVFSVSQTSVGPFLADYLVGWIDQFYALVQTLIGDSVSPLLSALLLDGIIGGVGAIVGFLPLIMVLFFLLALLEDSGYMARVAVVMDPYLKKVGLSGRSIIPMVISTGCAIPGIMSTRTIRDDRQRRTTAMLTSFMPCGAKLPVIALFAGVFFQEAAWVGTLMYFIGIMIVVVGALVIRKITGDTSTRSFFILELPEYRFPSFKRAFISMVSQGKQFVIKAVTIILISNTLVQIMQTFNWNFQLVEEGMASTSILASLAGPLSLLFIPLGFGLWQLAAAAITGFIAKENVVGTLAVVFGITNFINTEELVLVSGSGEVASIMGLTTVAALAYLVFNLFTPPCFAAIGAMNAELDSKKWLFGAIGFQLGMGYTLAYFIYQIGTLITTGSFGQGTLLGLIGVVIYVGFITYLIKHNEQSNLTLSSEGA
;
A
#
# COMPACT_ATOMS: atom_id res chain seq x y z
N MET A 1 -0.05 -9.72 40.47
CA MET A 1 -1.30 -9.84 39.68
C MET A 1 -0.97 -9.50 38.23
N ARG A 2 -1.41 -10.30 37.26
CA ARG A 2 -1.25 -10.06 35.82
C ARG A 2 -2.58 -9.63 35.22
N ILE A 3 -2.65 -8.41 34.73
CA ILE A 3 -3.86 -7.86 34.12
C ILE A 3 -3.61 -7.65 32.62
N ALA A 4 -4.50 -8.18 31.79
CA ALA A 4 -4.49 -7.95 30.36
C ALA A 4 -5.42 -6.78 30.00
N LEU A 5 -4.93 -5.78 29.29
CA LEU A 5 -5.75 -4.72 28.71
C LEU A 5 -6.21 -5.15 27.31
N ALA A 6 -7.51 -5.38 27.17
CA ALA A 6 -8.16 -5.67 25.91
C ALA A 6 -9.09 -4.52 25.54
N GLY A 7 -9.35 -4.32 24.24
CA GLY A 7 -10.33 -3.34 23.80
C GLY A 7 -10.18 -2.99 22.33
N ASN A 8 -11.14 -2.25 21.80
CA ASN A 8 -11.10 -1.85 20.40
C ASN A 8 -9.96 -0.87 20.09
N PRO A 9 -9.48 -0.85 18.83
CA PRO A 9 -8.71 0.28 18.32
C PRO A 9 -9.40 1.61 18.63
N ASN A 10 -8.62 2.63 18.98
CA ASN A 10 -9.10 3.97 19.33
C ASN A 10 -10.02 4.08 20.56
N SER A 11 -10.25 3.01 21.35
CA SER A 11 -11.03 3.09 22.60
C SER A 11 -10.33 3.86 23.73
N GLY A 12 -9.08 4.32 23.51
CA GLY A 12 -8.25 5.00 24.50
C GLY A 12 -7.35 4.07 25.32
N LYS A 13 -7.20 2.81 24.89
CA LYS A 13 -6.35 1.80 25.53
C LYS A 13 -4.92 2.26 25.81
N THR A 14 -4.21 2.78 24.81
CA THR A 14 -2.83 3.27 24.99
C THR A 14 -2.75 4.42 25.98
N THR A 15 -3.74 5.31 25.98
CA THR A 15 -3.81 6.44 26.91
C THR A 15 -4.03 5.94 28.34
N LEU A 16 -4.92 4.97 28.53
CA LEU A 16 -5.22 4.37 29.83
C LEU A 16 -4.03 3.54 30.37
N PHE A 17 -3.35 2.79 29.49
CA PHE A 17 -2.10 2.10 29.82
C PHE A 17 -1.05 3.07 30.36
N ASN A 18 -0.78 4.16 29.62
CA ASN A 18 0.19 5.18 30.03
C ASN A 18 -0.21 5.88 31.35
N ALA A 19 -1.51 6.09 31.56
CA ALA A 19 -2.01 6.68 32.81
C ALA A 19 -1.74 5.75 34.00
N ILE A 20 -1.92 4.43 33.83
CA ILE A 20 -1.70 3.42 34.87
C ILE A 20 -0.22 3.17 35.15
N THR A 21 0.65 3.14 34.13
CA THR A 21 2.06 2.73 34.27
C THR A 21 3.04 3.91 34.40
N GLY A 22 2.72 5.09 33.87
CA GLY A 22 3.50 6.33 34.06
C GLY A 22 4.71 6.52 33.16
N SER A 23 5.17 5.48 32.50
CA SER A 23 6.27 5.51 31.55
C SER A 23 6.18 4.31 30.61
N ILE A 24 6.67 4.48 29.38
CA ILE A 24 6.72 3.42 28.38
C ILE A 24 7.85 2.46 28.76
N GLU A 25 7.55 1.39 29.50
CA GLU A 25 8.46 0.26 29.58
C GLU A 25 8.50 -0.45 28.21
N HIS A 26 9.71 -0.73 27.75
CA HIS A 26 9.99 -1.26 26.41
C HIS A 26 9.85 -2.78 26.43
N VAL A 27 9.02 -3.34 25.55
CA VAL A 27 9.01 -4.78 25.26
C VAL A 27 9.11 -4.92 23.74
N GLY A 28 9.81 -5.95 23.27
CA GLY A 28 10.07 -6.16 21.85
C GLY A 28 8.81 -6.45 21.03
N ASN A 29 8.94 -7.31 20.03
CA ASN A 29 7.78 -7.73 19.26
C ASN A 29 7.16 -8.99 19.85
N TRP A 30 5.85 -9.17 19.68
CA TRP A 30 5.20 -10.46 19.92
C TRP A 30 5.90 -11.56 19.08
N PRO A 31 6.06 -12.80 19.60
CA PRO A 31 6.76 -13.85 18.90
C PRO A 31 6.22 -14.07 17.48
N GLY A 32 7.10 -14.02 16.47
CA GLY A 32 6.76 -14.32 15.08
C GLY A 32 6.00 -13.22 14.31
N VAL A 33 5.82 -12.02 14.88
CA VAL A 33 5.13 -10.90 14.23
C VAL A 33 5.83 -9.57 14.48
N THR A 34 5.48 -8.51 13.73
CA THR A 34 6.01 -7.15 13.91
C THR A 34 5.18 -6.28 14.88
N VAL A 35 4.21 -6.88 15.58
CA VAL A 35 3.33 -6.15 16.51
C VAL A 35 4.10 -5.90 17.80
N ALA A 36 4.17 -4.63 18.24
CA ALA A 36 4.84 -4.26 19.48
C ALA A 36 4.11 -4.85 20.68
N ARG A 37 4.86 -5.51 21.57
CA ARG A 37 4.38 -5.93 22.90
C ARG A 37 4.66 -4.77 23.86
N LYS A 38 3.72 -4.43 24.75
CA LYS A 38 3.96 -3.45 25.82
C LYS A 38 3.53 -4.05 27.14
N GLU A 39 4.41 -3.95 28.12
CA GLU A 39 4.13 -4.36 29.49
C GLU A 39 4.69 -3.30 30.42
N GLY A 40 4.06 -3.14 31.58
CA GLY A 40 4.55 -2.23 32.60
C GLY A 40 3.97 -2.54 33.96
N ASN A 41 4.69 -2.16 35.00
CA ASN A 41 4.14 -2.20 36.35
C ASN A 41 3.24 -0.99 36.59
N ALA A 42 2.09 -1.20 37.23
CA ALA A 42 1.20 -0.10 37.60
C ALA A 42 1.85 0.77 38.69
N LYS A 43 1.58 2.09 38.65
CA LYS A 43 2.12 3.06 39.61
C LYS A 43 1.66 2.70 41.04
N LYS A 44 2.58 2.83 42.00
CA LYS A 44 2.32 2.54 43.42
C LYS A 44 1.10 3.25 44.01
N HIS A 45 0.85 4.51 43.61
CA HIS A 45 -0.31 5.27 44.11
C HIS A 45 -1.66 4.76 43.58
N ILE A 46 -1.66 4.05 42.43
CA ILE A 46 -2.85 3.45 41.83
C ILE A 46 -3.10 2.07 42.44
N THR A 47 -2.04 1.28 42.65
CA THR A 47 -2.14 -0.08 43.21
C THR A 47 -2.32 -0.11 44.73
N LYS A 48 -2.02 0.97 45.45
CA LYS A 48 -2.01 1.00 46.92
C LYS A 48 -1.28 -0.23 47.49
N ASP A 49 -1.96 -1.05 48.31
CA ASP A 49 -1.44 -2.21 49.04
C ASP A 49 -1.50 -3.55 48.25
N LEU A 50 -1.87 -3.54 46.96
CA LEU A 50 -2.12 -4.74 46.14
C LEU A 50 -0.85 -5.48 45.66
N GLY A 51 0.33 -5.07 46.12
CA GLY A 51 1.61 -5.59 45.67
C GLY A 51 1.90 -5.27 44.20
N THR A 52 2.73 -6.09 43.54
CA THR A 52 3.13 -5.88 42.14
C THR A 52 2.00 -6.26 41.18
N VAL A 53 1.39 -5.25 40.56
CA VAL A 53 0.42 -5.40 39.48
C VAL A 53 1.12 -5.14 38.15
N ARG A 54 1.20 -6.17 37.31
CA ARG A 54 1.76 -6.10 35.96
C ARG A 54 0.63 -5.95 34.95
N ILE A 55 0.69 -4.90 34.15
CA ILE A 55 -0.25 -4.59 33.09
C ILE A 55 0.35 -4.99 31.75
N ILE A 56 -0.40 -5.74 30.95
CA ILE A 56 0.02 -6.20 29.63
C ILE A 56 -0.96 -5.62 28.61
N ASP A 57 -0.44 -4.86 27.65
CA ASP A 57 -1.24 -4.22 26.62
C ASP A 57 -1.43 -5.18 25.44
N LEU A 58 -2.66 -5.69 25.25
CA LEU A 58 -2.95 -6.53 24.10
C LEU A 58 -3.18 -5.68 22.85
N PRO A 59 -2.90 -6.18 21.64
CA PRO A 59 -3.26 -5.49 20.41
C PRO A 59 -4.75 -5.11 20.39
N GLY A 60 -5.08 -3.95 19.82
CA GLY A 60 -6.47 -3.49 19.74
C GLY A 60 -7.25 -4.29 18.70
N THR A 61 -8.30 -4.99 19.11
CA THR A 61 -9.05 -5.92 18.25
C THR A 61 -10.55 -5.64 18.28
N TYR A 62 -11.27 -6.03 17.23
CA TYR A 62 -12.74 -5.91 17.17
C TYR A 62 -13.44 -7.23 17.44
N SER A 63 -12.72 -8.34 17.29
CA SER A 63 -13.20 -9.69 17.56
C SER A 63 -12.07 -10.55 18.14
N MET A 64 -12.41 -11.75 18.57
CA MET A 64 -11.46 -12.82 18.92
C MET A 64 -11.19 -13.78 17.76
N SER A 65 -11.73 -13.48 16.57
CA SER A 65 -11.60 -14.33 15.39
C SER A 65 -10.20 -14.20 14.78
N PRO A 66 -9.54 -15.29 14.34
CA PRO A 66 -8.11 -15.29 13.99
C PRO A 66 -7.79 -14.72 12.58
N PHE A 67 -8.51 -13.67 12.15
CA PHE A 67 -8.37 -13.11 10.81
C PHE A 67 -7.19 -12.14 10.70
N THR A 68 -6.94 -11.36 11.74
CA THR A 68 -5.76 -10.47 11.80
C THR A 68 -4.72 -11.00 12.76
N SER A 69 -3.47 -10.59 12.55
CA SER A 69 -2.34 -10.92 13.42
C SER A 69 -2.58 -10.40 14.83
N GLU A 70 -3.22 -9.23 14.96
CA GLU A 70 -3.67 -8.65 16.24
C GLU A 70 -4.68 -9.55 16.96
N GLU A 71 -5.72 -10.02 16.27
CA GLU A 71 -6.75 -10.88 16.87
C GLU A 71 -6.19 -12.24 17.29
N ARG A 72 -5.30 -12.82 16.48
CA ARG A 72 -4.60 -14.06 16.80
C ARG A 72 -3.76 -13.92 18.07
N ILE A 73 -2.97 -12.85 18.19
CA ILE A 73 -2.14 -12.59 19.38
C ILE A 73 -3.01 -12.43 20.62
N THR A 74 -4.07 -11.61 20.53
CA THR A 74 -4.99 -11.38 21.66
C THR A 74 -5.64 -12.70 22.09
N ARG A 75 -6.07 -13.54 21.15
CA ARG A 75 -6.65 -14.86 21.44
C ARG A 75 -5.64 -15.81 22.06
N ASP A 76 -4.49 -15.98 21.42
CA ASP A 76 -3.48 -16.95 21.85
C ASP A 76 -2.88 -16.54 23.20
N PHE A 77 -2.75 -15.24 23.47
CA PHE A 77 -2.32 -14.75 24.79
C PHE A 77 -3.33 -15.09 25.89
N VAL A 78 -4.63 -14.81 25.67
CA VAL A 78 -5.64 -15.09 26.70
C VAL A 78 -5.78 -16.58 26.96
N LYS A 79 -5.71 -17.43 25.91
CA LYS A 79 -5.77 -18.90 26.05
C LYS A 79 -4.50 -19.51 26.68
N ASN A 80 -3.30 -19.01 26.34
CA ASN A 80 -2.04 -19.68 26.71
C ASN A 80 -1.34 -19.06 27.92
N GLU A 81 -1.40 -17.73 28.11
CA GLU A 81 -0.71 -17.05 29.21
C GLU A 81 -1.56 -16.88 30.48
N ASN A 82 -2.86 -17.23 30.44
CA ASN A 82 -3.80 -17.26 31.56
C ASN A 82 -3.71 -16.02 32.48
N PRO A 83 -4.11 -14.82 32.01
CA PRO A 83 -4.11 -13.63 32.85
C PRO A 83 -5.07 -13.77 34.06
N ASP A 84 -4.74 -13.12 35.17
CA ASP A 84 -5.58 -13.18 36.39
C ASP A 84 -6.94 -12.49 36.16
N VAL A 85 -6.93 -11.37 35.41
CA VAL A 85 -8.09 -10.51 35.10
C VAL A 85 -7.88 -9.82 33.75
N ILE A 86 -8.94 -9.60 33.00
CA ILE A 86 -8.98 -8.79 31.78
C ILE A 86 -9.65 -7.45 32.10
N ILE A 87 -8.95 -6.34 31.87
CA ILE A 87 -9.59 -5.03 31.78
C ILE A 87 -10.00 -4.82 30.33
N ASN A 88 -11.31 -4.78 30.09
CA ASN A 88 -11.87 -4.50 28.77
C ASN A 88 -12.24 -3.02 28.64
N ILE A 89 -11.57 -2.31 27.73
CA ILE A 89 -11.74 -0.87 27.54
C ILE A 89 -12.79 -0.61 26.47
N VAL A 90 -13.94 -0.12 26.92
CA VAL A 90 -15.16 0.14 26.13
C VAL A 90 -15.28 1.65 25.89
N ASP A 91 -15.48 2.07 24.64
CA ASP A 91 -15.71 3.48 24.32
C ASP A 91 -17.17 3.87 24.62
N ALA A 92 -17.37 4.75 25.61
CA ALA A 92 -18.71 5.20 25.99
C ALA A 92 -19.47 5.91 24.85
N SER A 93 -18.76 6.44 23.85
CA SER A 93 -19.40 7.09 22.69
C SER A 93 -19.79 6.11 21.58
N SER A 94 -19.44 4.83 21.69
CA SER A 94 -19.68 3.79 20.68
C SER A 94 -19.91 2.42 21.31
N LEU A 95 -20.84 2.35 22.27
CA LEU A 95 -21.10 1.21 23.14
C LEU A 95 -21.31 -0.11 22.37
N ASN A 96 -22.17 -0.08 21.36
CA ASN A 96 -22.59 -1.25 20.58
C ASN A 96 -21.40 -2.03 19.98
N ARG A 97 -20.46 -1.30 19.38
CA ARG A 97 -19.26 -1.90 18.78
C ARG A 97 -18.35 -2.54 19.83
N SER A 98 -18.18 -1.88 20.96
CA SER A 98 -17.32 -2.36 22.05
C SER A 98 -17.92 -3.53 22.81
N LEU A 99 -19.24 -3.55 22.99
CA LEU A 99 -19.94 -4.63 23.67
C LEU A 99 -19.91 -5.94 22.88
N PHE A 100 -19.85 -5.89 21.54
CA PHE A 100 -19.62 -7.09 20.73
C PHE A 100 -18.35 -7.84 21.15
N PHE A 101 -17.21 -7.14 21.20
CA PHE A 101 -15.95 -7.73 21.65
C PHE A 101 -15.99 -8.14 23.13
N THR A 102 -16.72 -7.38 23.96
CA THR A 102 -16.91 -7.66 25.39
C THR A 102 -17.56 -9.01 25.63
N THR A 103 -18.62 -9.34 24.87
CA THR A 103 -19.30 -10.64 25.00
C THR A 103 -18.36 -11.81 24.71
N GLN A 104 -17.48 -11.68 23.72
CA GLN A 104 -16.48 -12.70 23.40
C GLN A 104 -15.42 -12.87 24.49
N LEU A 105 -15.01 -11.79 25.16
CA LEU A 105 -14.07 -11.87 26.29
C LEU A 105 -14.67 -12.59 27.49
N LEU A 106 -15.96 -12.36 27.77
CA LEU A 106 -16.69 -13.00 28.88
C LEU A 106 -16.84 -14.51 28.68
N GLU A 107 -16.86 -14.98 27.43
CA GLU A 107 -16.93 -16.41 27.08
C GLU A 107 -15.60 -17.17 27.36
N LEU A 108 -14.47 -16.47 27.58
CA LEU A 108 -13.15 -17.09 27.80
C LEU A 108 -12.96 -17.63 29.21
N GLY A 109 -13.91 -17.39 30.12
CA GLY A 109 -13.84 -17.86 31.51
C GLY A 109 -12.81 -17.14 32.39
N VAL A 110 -12.13 -16.12 31.88
CA VAL A 110 -11.26 -15.23 32.65
C VAL A 110 -12.09 -14.06 33.18
N PRO A 111 -11.95 -13.64 34.46
CA PRO A 111 -12.67 -12.49 35.00
C PRO A 111 -12.42 -11.22 34.19
N VAL A 112 -13.49 -10.56 33.77
CA VAL A 112 -13.48 -9.30 33.03
C VAL A 112 -13.94 -8.15 33.93
N VAL A 113 -13.30 -7.00 33.81
CA VAL A 113 -13.75 -5.72 34.34
C VAL A 113 -13.86 -4.73 33.19
N VAL A 114 -15.02 -4.11 33.02
CA VAL A 114 -15.25 -3.13 31.95
C VAL A 114 -14.80 -1.75 32.41
N ALA A 115 -13.82 -1.18 31.73
CA ALA A 115 -13.44 0.21 31.84
C ALA A 115 -14.23 1.01 30.79
N LEU A 116 -15.32 1.65 31.20
CA LEU A 116 -16.14 2.50 30.35
C LEU A 116 -15.44 3.86 30.17
N ASN A 117 -14.66 3.95 29.10
CA ASN A 117 -13.70 5.02 28.84
C ASN A 117 -14.30 6.16 27.99
N LYS A 118 -13.60 7.30 27.97
CA LYS A 118 -14.06 8.55 27.34
C LYS A 118 -15.40 9.04 27.90
N TRP A 119 -15.63 8.81 29.19
CA TRP A 119 -16.84 9.24 29.88
C TRP A 119 -17.04 10.77 29.81
N ASP A 120 -15.99 11.56 29.61
CA ASP A 120 -16.06 13.01 29.38
C ASP A 120 -16.77 13.40 28.07
N LEU A 121 -16.80 12.50 27.08
CA LEU A 121 -17.45 12.75 25.79
C LEU A 121 -18.95 12.47 25.79
N THR A 122 -19.48 11.72 26.77
CA THR A 122 -20.91 11.39 26.84
C THR A 122 -21.76 12.64 27.00
N GLY A 123 -21.32 13.58 27.86
CA GLY A 123 -21.97 14.87 28.05
C GLY A 123 -21.96 15.77 26.81
N LYS A 124 -20.89 15.74 26.01
CA LYS A 124 -20.80 16.51 24.75
C LYS A 124 -21.69 15.94 23.64
N LYS A 125 -21.96 14.63 23.68
CA LYS A 125 -22.77 13.92 22.68
C LYS A 125 -24.21 13.66 23.14
N TYR A 126 -24.61 14.19 24.30
CA TYR A 126 -25.93 13.95 24.91
C TYR A 126 -26.30 12.47 25.02
N ILE A 127 -25.32 11.66 25.45
CA ILE A 127 -25.48 10.22 25.69
C ILE A 127 -25.58 10.00 27.20
N GLU A 128 -26.64 9.32 27.65
CA GLU A 128 -26.80 8.86 29.03
C GLU A 128 -26.70 7.33 29.04
N ILE A 129 -25.85 6.78 29.91
CA ILE A 129 -25.63 5.33 30.04
C ILE A 129 -25.87 4.92 31.48
N ASP A 130 -26.77 3.96 31.68
CA ASP A 130 -26.97 3.30 32.98
C ASP A 130 -25.88 2.25 33.21
N THR A 131 -24.90 2.60 34.04
CA THR A 131 -23.77 1.72 34.35
C THR A 131 -24.14 0.55 35.25
N ASP A 132 -25.15 0.71 36.10
CA ASP A 132 -25.54 -0.31 37.07
C ASP A 132 -26.32 -1.41 36.35
N GLN A 133 -27.25 -1.02 35.47
CA GLN A 133 -27.95 -1.95 34.59
C GLN A 133 -26.99 -2.64 33.62
N LEU A 134 -26.02 -1.92 33.05
CA LEU A 134 -25.01 -2.52 32.17
C LEU A 134 -24.14 -3.55 32.91
N SER A 135 -23.77 -3.28 34.17
CA SER A 135 -23.02 -4.21 34.99
C SER A 135 -23.83 -5.48 35.30
N LEU A 136 -25.13 -5.33 35.57
CA LEU A 136 -26.03 -6.44 35.85
C LEU A 136 -26.23 -7.35 34.63
N GLU A 137 -26.52 -6.77 33.46
CA GLU A 137 -26.75 -7.52 32.23
C GLU A 137 -25.46 -8.18 31.67
N LEU A 138 -24.29 -7.59 31.90
CA LEU A 138 -23.01 -8.19 31.51
C LEU A 138 -22.45 -9.20 32.53
N GLY A 139 -22.95 -9.20 33.77
CA GLY A 139 -22.43 -10.04 34.85
C GLY A 139 -20.99 -9.70 35.28
N CYS A 140 -20.52 -8.48 35.01
CA CYS A 140 -19.18 -8.02 35.36
C CYS A 140 -19.16 -6.55 35.83
N PRO A 141 -18.17 -6.13 36.64
CA PRO A 141 -18.09 -4.75 37.11
C PRO A 141 -17.85 -3.76 35.96
N VAL A 142 -18.60 -2.66 35.94
CA VAL A 142 -18.46 -1.56 34.96
C VAL A 142 -18.01 -0.29 35.68
N ILE A 143 -16.79 0.18 35.39
CA ILE A 143 -16.19 1.34 36.03
C ILE A 143 -16.05 2.50 35.04
N LYS A 144 -16.51 3.69 35.44
CA LYS A 144 -16.41 4.93 34.65
C LYS A 144 -14.96 5.40 34.67
N THR A 145 -14.36 5.56 33.49
CA THR A 145 -12.95 5.96 33.38
C THR A 145 -12.78 7.13 32.42
N THR A 146 -11.83 8.00 32.75
CA THR A 146 -11.27 9.00 31.84
C THR A 146 -9.77 9.01 32.07
N ALA A 147 -8.98 9.13 31.00
CA ALA A 147 -7.52 9.08 31.12
C ALA A 147 -6.91 10.25 31.90
N ILE A 148 -7.71 11.26 32.25
CA ILE A 148 -7.31 12.48 32.97
C ILE A 148 -7.59 12.34 34.48
N ASN A 149 -8.49 11.44 34.88
CA ASN A 149 -8.96 11.34 36.27
C ASN A 149 -8.44 10.08 36.97
N ASP A 150 -7.48 10.26 37.88
CA ASP A 150 -6.88 9.16 38.65
C ASP A 150 -7.86 8.42 39.56
N LYS A 151 -8.98 9.05 39.98
CA LYS A 151 -9.98 8.38 40.83
C LYS A 151 -10.60 7.15 40.16
N GLY A 152 -10.96 7.27 38.88
CA GLY A 152 -11.54 6.16 38.12
C GLY A 152 -10.54 5.04 37.85
N LEU A 153 -9.24 5.36 37.76
CA LEU A 153 -8.17 4.35 37.61
C LEU A 153 -7.96 3.54 38.90
N ILE A 154 -8.04 4.20 40.05
CA ILE A 154 -7.94 3.53 41.36
C ILE A 154 -9.13 2.59 41.57
N GLU A 155 -10.36 3.05 41.27
CA GLU A 155 -11.56 2.22 41.32
C GLU A 155 -11.46 0.99 40.40
N LEU A 156 -10.95 1.18 39.19
CA LEU A 156 -10.76 0.11 38.21
C LEU A 156 -9.82 -0.99 38.71
N ILE A 157 -8.66 -0.63 39.26
CA ILE A 157 -7.69 -1.60 39.78
C ILE A 157 -8.21 -2.32 41.03
N ASN A 158 -8.94 -1.61 41.90
CA ASN A 158 -9.59 -2.24 43.05
C ASN A 158 -10.66 -3.24 42.62
N ALA A 159 -11.48 -2.91 41.62
CA ALA A 159 -12.45 -3.83 41.04
C ALA A 159 -11.76 -5.10 40.52
N CYS A 160 -10.64 -4.97 39.80
CA CYS A 160 -9.85 -6.12 39.34
C CYS A 160 -9.40 -7.02 40.50
N ASN A 161 -8.98 -6.44 41.62
CA ASN A 161 -8.60 -7.24 42.78
C ASN A 161 -9.77 -8.04 43.38
N LEU A 162 -10.99 -7.47 43.35
CA LEU A 162 -12.18 -8.12 43.91
C LEU A 162 -12.66 -9.32 43.07
N VAL A 163 -12.57 -9.22 41.74
CA VAL A 163 -12.97 -10.32 40.83
C VAL A 163 -11.85 -11.31 40.55
N LYS A 164 -10.62 -11.07 41.03
CA LYS A 164 -9.51 -12.00 40.85
C LYS A 164 -9.86 -13.40 41.40
N GLY A 165 -9.81 -14.42 40.54
CA GLY A 165 -10.10 -15.80 40.92
C GLY A 165 -11.59 -16.14 41.06
N SER A 166 -12.49 -15.18 40.78
CA SER A 166 -13.92 -15.48 40.63
C SER A 166 -14.21 -16.12 39.27
N SER A 167 -15.37 -16.75 39.11
CA SER A 167 -15.91 -17.11 37.79
C SER A 167 -17.02 -16.15 37.42
N GLN A 168 -17.07 -15.72 36.15
CA GLN A 168 -18.14 -14.91 35.61
C GLN A 168 -18.94 -15.74 34.62
N SER A 169 -20.27 -15.64 34.66
CA SER A 169 -21.13 -16.25 33.64
C SER A 169 -21.17 -15.35 32.42
N ALA A 170 -20.84 -15.90 31.26
CA ALA A 170 -21.01 -15.19 30.00
C ALA A 170 -22.52 -14.95 29.74
N PRO A 171 -22.94 -13.73 29.39
CA PRO A 171 -24.34 -13.43 29.11
C PRO A 171 -24.82 -13.99 27.76
N PHE A 172 -23.89 -14.36 26.89
CA PHE A 172 -24.15 -14.98 25.60
C PHE A 172 -23.21 -16.18 25.45
N SER A 173 -23.75 -17.34 25.09
CA SER A 173 -22.98 -18.58 24.83
C SER A 173 -22.99 -18.89 23.34
N GLY A 174 -22.09 -18.22 22.63
CA GLY A 174 -22.13 -18.11 21.18
C GLY A 174 -21.13 -18.99 20.43
N VAL A 175 -21.24 -20.31 20.58
CA VAL A 175 -20.52 -21.30 19.75
C VAL A 175 -18.99 -21.31 19.95
N ASP A 176 -18.37 -22.49 19.85
CA ASP A 176 -16.94 -22.70 20.05
C ASP A 176 -16.10 -21.79 19.12
N PHE A 177 -15.19 -20.99 19.68
CA PHE A 177 -14.30 -20.11 18.90
C PHE A 177 -13.36 -20.88 17.97
N ASP A 178 -13.26 -22.19 18.18
CA ASP A 178 -12.46 -23.13 17.41
C ASP A 178 -13.25 -23.75 16.22
N LEU A 179 -14.50 -23.33 15.98
CA LEU A 179 -15.30 -23.85 14.87
C LEU A 179 -14.69 -23.56 13.49
N VAL A 180 -14.55 -24.65 12.72
CA VAL A 180 -14.03 -24.70 11.35
C VAL A 180 -15.10 -24.32 10.31
N ASP A 181 -16.39 -24.36 10.68
CA ASP A 181 -17.51 -24.11 9.76
C ASP A 181 -17.96 -22.64 9.70
N LYS A 182 -18.01 -22.09 8.48
CA LYS A 182 -18.20 -20.66 8.21
C LYS A 182 -19.64 -20.18 8.43
N GLU A 183 -20.63 -21.03 8.18
CA GLU A 183 -22.04 -20.64 8.26
C GLU A 183 -22.51 -20.50 9.71
N THR A 184 -22.02 -21.36 10.59
CA THR A 184 -22.35 -21.36 12.03
C THR A 184 -21.74 -20.15 12.75
N LEU A 185 -20.52 -19.73 12.39
CA LEU A 185 -19.92 -18.49 12.90
C LEU A 185 -20.72 -17.24 12.48
N ILE A 186 -21.16 -17.16 11.22
CA ILE A 186 -21.98 -16.02 10.74
C ILE A 186 -23.32 -15.96 11.47
N GLU A 187 -23.94 -17.11 11.70
CA GLU A 187 -25.20 -17.18 12.42
C GLU A 187 -25.03 -16.80 13.90
N SER A 188 -23.95 -17.26 14.54
CA SER A 188 -23.59 -16.87 15.91
C SER A 188 -23.33 -15.37 16.02
N ASP A 189 -22.54 -14.79 15.12
CA ASP A 189 -22.25 -13.35 15.13
C ASP A 189 -23.50 -12.50 14.88
N LYS A 190 -24.42 -12.93 14.02
CA LYS A 190 -25.72 -12.26 13.86
C LYS A 190 -26.54 -12.27 15.14
N LYS A 191 -26.61 -13.42 15.83
CA LYS A 191 -27.30 -13.56 17.13
C LYS A 191 -26.64 -12.68 18.20
N ARG A 192 -25.30 -12.63 18.22
CA ARG A 192 -24.51 -11.77 19.12
C ARG A 192 -24.78 -10.29 18.86
N HIS A 193 -24.82 -9.87 17.60
CA HIS A 193 -25.17 -8.49 17.23
C HIS A 193 -26.60 -8.12 17.66
N ALA A 194 -27.56 -9.05 17.53
CA ALA A 194 -28.92 -8.83 18.01
C ALA A 194 -28.96 -8.65 19.54
N TYR A 195 -28.29 -9.53 20.28
CA TYR A 195 -28.17 -9.43 21.74
C TYR A 195 -27.55 -8.08 22.18
N VAL A 196 -26.44 -7.68 21.56
CA VAL A 196 -25.77 -6.42 21.89
C VAL A 196 -26.65 -5.21 21.54
N ASN A 197 -27.39 -5.25 20.44
CA ASN A 197 -28.35 -4.20 20.09
C ASN A 197 -29.44 -4.06 21.17
N GLU A 198 -30.02 -5.17 21.62
CA GLU A 198 -31.03 -5.17 22.68
C GLU A 198 -30.48 -4.65 24.01
N LEU A 199 -29.26 -5.07 24.38
CA LEU A 199 -28.55 -4.60 25.57
C LEU A 199 -28.36 -3.08 25.52
N VAL A 200 -27.85 -2.55 24.41
CA VAL A 200 -27.59 -1.12 24.23
C VAL A 200 -28.87 -0.31 24.32
N ILE A 201 -29.97 -0.77 23.70
CA ILE A 201 -31.27 -0.09 23.76
C ILE A 201 -31.77 0.01 25.21
N LYS A 202 -31.51 -0.99 26.05
CA LYS A 202 -31.90 -0.96 27.47
C LYS A 202 -31.07 0.02 28.29
N VAL A 203 -29.76 0.12 28.03
CA VAL A 203 -28.82 0.83 28.91
C VAL A 203 -28.43 2.23 28.43
N GLU A 204 -28.65 2.56 27.15
CA GLU A 204 -28.20 3.80 26.53
C GLU A 204 -29.40 4.63 26.04
N VAL A 205 -29.51 5.86 26.54
CA VAL A 205 -30.47 6.86 26.06
C VAL A 205 -29.72 7.95 25.31
N ARG A 206 -30.10 8.20 24.05
CA ARG A 206 -29.54 9.28 23.22
C ARG A 206 -30.56 10.39 23.04
N LYS A 207 -30.16 11.63 23.36
CA LYS A 207 -31.02 12.82 23.24
C LYS A 207 -31.19 13.29 21.79
N GLU A 208 -30.22 13.00 20.93
CA GLU A 208 -30.37 13.11 19.48
C GLU A 208 -30.65 11.71 18.90
N SER A 209 -31.85 11.55 18.34
CA SER A 209 -32.19 10.39 17.52
C SER A 209 -31.25 10.35 16.31
N SER A 210 -30.74 9.16 15.97
CA SER A 210 -30.04 8.89 14.70
C SER A 210 -30.83 9.26 13.44
N ASP A 211 -32.10 9.66 13.57
CA ASP A 211 -32.96 10.15 12.50
C ASP A 211 -32.71 11.60 12.06
N LYS A 212 -32.01 12.44 12.85
CA LYS A 212 -31.68 13.81 12.44
C LYS A 212 -30.39 13.82 11.63
N GLN A 213 -30.53 14.04 10.31
CA GLN A 213 -29.40 14.10 9.37
C GLN A 213 -28.47 15.26 9.71
N ASN A 214 -27.20 14.94 9.92
CA ASN A 214 -26.13 15.92 10.09
C ASN A 214 -25.57 16.36 8.73
N ILE A 215 -24.81 17.47 8.70
CA ILE A 215 -24.12 17.96 7.49
C ILE A 215 -23.22 16.85 6.90
N ASN A 216 -22.58 16.06 7.77
CA ASN A 216 -21.76 14.91 7.37
C ASN A 216 -22.57 13.86 6.60
N ASP A 217 -23.80 13.56 7.04
CA ASP A 217 -24.67 12.57 6.40
C ASP A 217 -25.15 13.04 5.02
N SER A 218 -25.34 14.36 4.87
CA SER A 218 -25.70 14.97 3.59
C SER A 218 -24.57 14.87 2.57
N ILE A 219 -23.32 15.12 3.00
CA ILE A 219 -22.14 14.98 2.14
C ILE A 219 -21.92 13.51 1.78
N ASP A 220 -22.03 12.59 2.76
CA ASP A 220 -21.83 11.16 2.52
C ASP A 220 -22.90 10.57 1.58
N ARG A 221 -24.13 11.10 1.55
CA ARG A 221 -25.14 10.68 0.56
C ARG A 221 -24.69 10.91 -0.89
N ILE A 222 -23.86 11.93 -1.12
CA ILE A 222 -23.32 12.28 -2.44
C ILE A 222 -21.99 11.55 -2.67
N VAL A 223 -21.04 11.72 -1.76
CA VAL A 223 -19.65 11.23 -1.88
C VAL A 223 -19.55 9.72 -1.73
N ALA A 224 -20.30 9.12 -0.80
CA ALA A 224 -20.31 7.68 -0.56
C ALA A 224 -21.41 6.96 -1.37
N ASN A 225 -22.01 7.64 -2.36
CA ASN A 225 -22.99 7.04 -3.25
C ASN A 225 -22.33 5.97 -4.13
N LYS A 226 -23.01 4.83 -4.33
CA LYS A 226 -22.52 3.74 -5.18
C LYS A 226 -22.23 4.14 -6.63
N TYR A 227 -22.99 5.09 -7.18
CA TYR A 227 -22.85 5.54 -8.57
C TYR A 227 -22.13 6.88 -8.69
N LEU A 228 -22.45 7.87 -7.84
CA LEU A 228 -21.81 9.19 -7.90
C LEU A 228 -20.42 9.22 -7.22
N GLY A 229 -20.14 8.32 -6.28
CA GLY A 229 -18.88 8.31 -5.55
C GLY A 229 -17.66 8.04 -6.44
N ILE A 230 -17.78 7.15 -7.43
CA ILE A 230 -16.66 6.83 -8.33
C ILE A 230 -16.33 8.00 -9.28
N PRO A 231 -17.30 8.64 -9.97
CA PRO A 231 -17.04 9.86 -10.75
C PRO A 231 -16.47 11.00 -9.91
N ILE A 232 -17.04 11.27 -8.73
CA ILE A 232 -16.53 12.33 -7.83
C ILE A 232 -15.08 12.03 -7.45
N PHE A 233 -14.77 10.77 -7.14
CA PHE A 233 -13.42 10.33 -6.85
C PHE A 233 -12.46 10.55 -8.03
N ALA A 234 -12.88 10.20 -9.25
CA ALA A 234 -12.08 10.43 -10.45
C ALA A 234 -11.81 11.92 -10.69
N VAL A 235 -12.80 12.79 -10.49
CA VAL A 235 -12.64 14.25 -10.62
C VAL A 235 -11.68 14.80 -9.57
N ILE A 236 -11.81 14.38 -8.30
CA ILE A 236 -10.91 14.83 -7.23
C ILE A 236 -9.48 14.38 -7.51
N LEU A 237 -9.28 13.13 -7.95
CA LEU A 237 -7.94 12.68 -8.34
C LEU A 237 -7.40 13.44 -9.54
N TYR A 238 -8.21 13.68 -10.56
CA TYR A 238 -7.80 14.49 -11.70
C TYR A 238 -7.32 15.88 -11.26
N LEU A 239 -8.05 16.55 -10.35
CA LEU A 239 -7.63 17.84 -9.79
C LEU A 239 -6.32 17.72 -9.03
N VAL A 240 -6.15 16.70 -8.18
CA VAL A 240 -4.91 16.47 -7.43
C VAL A 240 -3.72 16.28 -8.38
N PHE A 241 -3.88 15.45 -9.41
CA PHE A 241 -2.84 15.19 -10.41
C PHE A 241 -2.57 16.42 -11.28
N SER A 242 -3.58 17.17 -11.69
CA SER A 242 -3.39 18.40 -12.46
C SER A 242 -2.63 19.45 -11.65
N VAL A 243 -3.02 19.70 -10.41
CA VAL A 243 -2.31 20.66 -9.55
C VAL A 243 -0.86 20.21 -9.30
N SER A 244 -0.65 18.93 -9.02
CA SER A 244 0.68 18.38 -8.74
C SER A 244 1.59 18.29 -9.97
N GLN A 245 1.09 17.79 -11.10
CA GLN A 245 1.93 17.39 -12.25
C GLN A 245 1.93 18.42 -13.38
N THR A 246 0.89 19.24 -13.50
CA THR A 246 0.78 20.23 -14.61
C THR A 246 0.91 21.68 -14.16
N SER A 247 0.87 21.96 -12.86
CA SER A 247 0.86 23.35 -12.36
C SER A 247 1.93 23.61 -11.32
N VAL A 248 1.70 23.23 -10.07
CA VAL A 248 2.55 23.62 -8.93
C VAL A 248 3.85 22.82 -8.89
N GLY A 249 3.82 21.53 -9.22
CA GLY A 249 5.01 20.68 -9.21
C GLY A 249 6.07 21.12 -10.23
N PRO A 250 5.74 21.24 -11.53
CA PRO A 250 6.68 21.74 -12.54
C PRO A 250 7.24 23.11 -12.20
N PHE A 251 6.40 24.06 -11.78
CA PHE A 251 6.85 25.39 -11.35
C PHE A 251 7.95 25.34 -10.27
N LEU A 252 7.80 24.45 -9.28
CA LEU A 252 8.81 24.27 -8.23
C LEU A 252 10.04 23.49 -8.73
N ALA A 253 9.84 22.53 -9.64
CA ALA A 253 10.92 21.77 -10.26
C ALA A 253 11.82 22.66 -11.11
N ASP A 254 11.26 23.43 -12.03
CA ASP A 254 11.99 24.34 -12.92
C ASP A 254 12.83 25.33 -12.12
N TYR A 255 12.28 25.84 -11.01
CA TYR A 255 13.02 26.73 -10.11
C TYR A 255 14.25 26.06 -9.49
N LEU A 256 14.13 24.81 -9.04
CA LEU A 256 15.23 24.08 -8.41
C LEU A 256 16.23 23.52 -9.43
N VAL A 257 15.77 23.06 -10.58
CA VAL A 257 16.62 22.59 -11.69
C VAL A 257 17.44 23.75 -12.23
N GLY A 258 16.87 24.95 -12.38
CA GLY A 258 17.62 26.13 -12.81
C GLY A 258 18.79 26.50 -11.90
N TRP A 259 18.76 26.14 -10.60
CA TRP A 259 19.92 26.28 -9.71
C TRP A 259 21.00 25.23 -9.98
N ILE A 260 20.59 24.02 -10.34
CA ILE A 260 21.51 22.95 -10.71
C ILE A 260 22.17 23.26 -12.05
N ASP A 261 21.45 23.82 -13.01
CA ASP A 261 22.00 24.18 -14.32
C ASP A 261 23.06 25.28 -14.19
N GLN A 262 22.83 26.25 -13.30
CA GLN A 262 23.84 27.26 -12.96
C GLN A 262 25.08 26.62 -12.33
N PHE A 263 24.89 25.65 -11.44
CA PHE A 263 26.00 24.91 -10.85
C PHE A 263 26.74 24.05 -11.89
N TYR A 264 26.01 23.41 -12.80
CA TYR A 264 26.55 22.64 -13.92
C TYR A 264 27.45 23.52 -14.79
N ALA A 265 26.95 24.68 -15.22
CA ALA A 265 27.72 25.63 -16.02
C ALA A 265 28.98 26.13 -15.29
N LEU A 266 28.88 26.40 -13.97
CA LEU A 266 30.02 26.78 -13.15
C LEU A 266 31.08 25.66 -13.16
N VAL A 267 30.69 24.42 -12.89
CA VAL A 267 31.62 23.29 -12.88
C VAL A 267 32.23 23.04 -14.25
N GLN A 268 31.45 23.15 -15.32
CA GLN A 268 31.94 23.02 -16.70
C GLN A 268 33.04 24.04 -17.01
N THR A 269 32.87 25.31 -16.59
CA THR A 269 33.90 26.35 -16.78
C THR A 269 35.16 26.12 -15.95
N LEU A 270 35.05 25.50 -14.76
CA LEU A 270 36.20 25.21 -13.89
C LEU A 270 37.03 24.01 -14.36
N ILE A 271 36.39 23.01 -14.97
CA ILE A 271 37.06 21.81 -15.48
C ILE A 271 37.93 22.17 -16.71
N GLY A 272 37.41 23.02 -17.60
CA GLY A 272 38.07 23.40 -18.85
C GLY A 272 38.32 22.23 -19.82
N ASP A 273 38.89 22.51 -21.00
CA ASP A 273 39.11 21.48 -22.04
C ASP A 273 40.28 20.53 -21.75
N SER A 274 41.03 20.75 -20.66
CA SER A 274 42.25 20.02 -20.32
C SER A 274 42.04 18.73 -19.52
N VAL A 275 40.80 18.43 -19.12
CA VAL A 275 40.47 17.25 -18.29
C VAL A 275 40.09 16.06 -19.18
N SER A 276 40.35 14.84 -18.70
CA SER A 276 40.02 13.63 -19.45
C SER A 276 38.51 13.59 -19.79
N PRO A 277 38.12 13.22 -21.02
CA PRO A 277 36.72 13.14 -21.42
C PRO A 277 35.87 12.24 -20.51
N LEU A 278 36.47 11.18 -19.96
CA LEU A 278 35.86 10.31 -18.97
C LEU A 278 35.49 11.04 -17.68
N LEU A 279 36.39 11.86 -17.14
CA LEU A 279 36.11 12.56 -15.88
C LEU A 279 35.09 13.67 -16.10
N SER A 280 35.12 14.35 -17.24
CA SER A 280 34.12 15.35 -17.62
C SER A 280 32.71 14.72 -17.72
N ALA A 281 32.55 13.66 -18.51
CA ALA A 281 31.26 12.97 -18.68
C ALA A 281 30.74 12.36 -17.36
N LEU A 282 31.62 11.82 -16.52
CA LEU A 282 31.23 11.25 -15.24
C LEU A 282 30.74 12.32 -14.25
N LEU A 283 31.43 13.46 -14.19
CA LEU A 283 31.18 14.48 -13.17
C LEU A 283 30.02 15.39 -13.59
N LEU A 284 30.00 15.85 -14.84
CA LEU A 284 28.94 16.68 -15.41
C LEU A 284 27.67 15.86 -15.64
N ASP A 285 27.68 14.90 -16.56
CA ASP A 285 26.46 14.19 -16.96
C ASP A 285 26.07 13.09 -15.95
N GLY A 286 27.05 12.35 -15.42
CA GLY A 286 26.81 11.24 -14.49
C GLY A 286 26.31 11.71 -13.12
N ILE A 287 27.08 12.56 -12.44
CA ILE A 287 26.80 13.00 -11.07
C ILE A 287 25.87 14.22 -11.05
N ILE A 288 26.26 15.35 -11.68
CA ILE A 288 25.46 16.58 -11.60
C ILE A 288 24.15 16.42 -12.35
N GLY A 289 24.17 15.88 -13.58
CA GLY A 289 22.96 15.55 -14.34
C GLY A 289 22.08 14.53 -13.59
N GLY A 290 22.68 13.51 -12.97
CA GLY A 290 21.95 12.56 -12.11
C GLY A 290 21.25 13.21 -10.92
N VAL A 291 21.87 14.20 -10.26
CA VAL A 291 21.24 14.99 -9.19
C VAL A 291 20.14 15.89 -9.76
N GLY A 292 20.38 16.51 -10.93
CA GLY A 292 19.40 17.31 -11.68
C GLY A 292 18.11 16.56 -11.92
N ALA A 293 18.19 15.35 -12.47
CA ALA A 293 17.03 14.49 -12.73
C ALA A 293 16.20 14.21 -11.46
N ILE A 294 16.86 13.96 -10.31
CA ILE A 294 16.16 13.70 -9.05
C ILE A 294 15.48 14.97 -8.52
N VAL A 295 16.16 16.11 -8.59
CA VAL A 295 15.64 17.39 -8.11
C VAL A 295 14.52 17.91 -9.01
N GLY A 296 14.53 17.61 -10.31
CA GLY A 296 13.43 17.88 -11.22
C GLY A 296 12.16 17.10 -10.85
N PHE A 297 12.28 15.83 -10.44
CA PHE A 297 11.09 15.01 -10.14
C PHE A 297 10.57 15.15 -8.69
N LEU A 298 11.45 15.47 -7.73
CA LEU A 298 11.13 15.51 -6.30
C LEU A 298 9.95 16.46 -5.95
N PRO A 299 9.88 17.71 -6.44
CA PRO A 299 8.81 18.64 -6.09
C PRO A 299 7.43 18.17 -6.55
N LEU A 300 7.34 17.55 -7.73
CA LEU A 300 6.08 17.02 -8.26
C LEU A 300 5.50 15.99 -7.29
N ILE A 301 6.35 15.06 -6.82
CA ILE A 301 5.95 14.05 -5.83
C ILE A 301 5.58 14.69 -4.49
N MET A 302 6.36 15.68 -4.02
CA MET A 302 6.09 16.33 -2.73
C MET A 302 4.73 17.04 -2.72
N VAL A 303 4.42 17.81 -3.78
CA VAL A 303 3.10 18.44 -3.94
C VAL A 303 1.99 17.38 -3.98
N LEU A 304 2.22 16.27 -4.67
CA LEU A 304 1.25 15.17 -4.70
C LEU A 304 0.97 14.62 -3.30
N PHE A 305 2.01 14.35 -2.50
CA PHE A 305 1.85 13.86 -1.13
C PHE A 305 1.17 14.86 -0.22
N PHE A 306 1.46 16.14 -0.38
CA PHE A 306 0.78 17.18 0.36
C PHE A 306 -0.73 17.16 0.09
N LEU A 307 -1.14 17.09 -1.18
CA LEU A 307 -2.55 17.04 -1.56
C LEU A 307 -3.23 15.75 -1.10
N LEU A 308 -2.56 14.60 -1.23
CA LEU A 308 -3.08 13.31 -0.75
C LEU A 308 -3.22 13.30 0.78
N ALA A 309 -2.26 13.89 1.51
CA ALA A 309 -2.35 14.02 2.97
C ALA A 309 -3.52 14.92 3.40
N LEU A 310 -3.84 15.99 2.65
CA LEU A 310 -5.05 16.79 2.89
C LEU A 310 -6.32 15.96 2.70
N LEU A 311 -6.39 15.13 1.65
CA LEU A 311 -7.53 14.24 1.42
C LEU A 311 -7.66 13.17 2.52
N GLU A 312 -6.54 12.64 3.01
CA GLU A 312 -6.52 11.69 4.12
C GLU A 312 -6.99 12.34 5.44
N ASP A 313 -6.43 13.50 5.80
CA ASP A 313 -6.79 14.25 7.01
C ASP A 313 -8.25 14.73 7.02
N SER A 314 -8.83 14.99 5.84
CA SER A 314 -10.24 15.37 5.70
C SER A 314 -11.21 14.23 6.01
N GLY A 315 -10.72 12.99 6.04
CA GLY A 315 -11.53 11.78 6.16
C GLY A 315 -12.11 11.27 4.84
N TYR A 316 -11.85 11.93 3.71
CA TYR A 316 -12.36 11.53 2.39
C TYR A 316 -11.90 10.14 1.96
N MET A 317 -10.63 9.79 2.21
CA MET A 317 -10.07 8.47 1.85
C MET A 317 -10.81 7.28 2.48
N ALA A 318 -11.37 7.46 3.69
CA ALA A 318 -12.18 6.44 4.33
C ALA A 318 -13.49 6.17 3.57
N ARG A 319 -14.13 7.21 3.00
CA ARG A 319 -15.35 7.05 2.19
C ARG A 319 -15.05 6.37 0.86
N VAL A 320 -13.96 6.76 0.21
CA VAL A 320 -13.51 6.11 -1.03
C VAL A 320 -13.33 4.61 -0.81
N ALA A 321 -12.71 4.21 0.31
CA ALA A 321 -12.56 2.79 0.65
C ALA A 321 -13.93 2.08 0.79
N VAL A 322 -14.94 2.72 1.39
CA VAL A 322 -16.31 2.18 1.48
C VAL A 322 -16.96 2.04 0.11
N VAL A 323 -16.84 3.04 -0.76
CA VAL A 323 -17.39 2.99 -2.14
C VAL A 323 -16.74 1.88 -2.96
N MET A 324 -15.45 1.62 -2.73
CA MET A 324 -14.65 0.65 -3.48
C MET A 324 -14.74 -0.78 -2.93
N ASP A 325 -15.13 -0.95 -1.65
CA ASP A 325 -15.20 -2.26 -1.00
C ASP A 325 -16.03 -3.29 -1.79
N PRO A 326 -17.25 -2.97 -2.31
CA PRO A 326 -18.04 -3.94 -3.07
C PRO A 326 -17.36 -4.46 -4.34
N TYR A 327 -16.46 -3.67 -4.93
CA TYR A 327 -15.75 -4.02 -6.16
C TYR A 327 -14.49 -4.82 -5.85
N LEU A 328 -13.67 -4.34 -4.91
CA LEU A 328 -12.41 -4.98 -4.52
C LEU A 328 -12.62 -6.31 -3.78
N LYS A 329 -13.71 -6.44 -3.03
CA LYS A 329 -14.07 -7.67 -2.33
C LYS A 329 -14.37 -8.83 -3.28
N LYS A 330 -14.85 -8.56 -4.50
CA LYS A 330 -15.07 -9.59 -5.53
C LYS A 330 -13.76 -10.28 -5.93
N VAL A 331 -12.67 -9.53 -5.95
CA VAL A 331 -11.33 -10.04 -6.29
C VAL A 331 -10.52 -10.50 -5.07
N GLY A 332 -11.07 -10.40 -3.86
CA GLY A 332 -10.43 -10.82 -2.61
C GLY A 332 -9.58 -9.75 -1.92
N LEU A 333 -9.77 -8.47 -2.28
CA LEU A 333 -9.07 -7.33 -1.66
C LEU A 333 -10.03 -6.53 -0.76
N SER A 334 -9.49 -5.80 0.22
CA SER A 334 -10.29 -4.87 1.03
C SER A 334 -10.55 -3.56 0.28
N GLY A 335 -11.62 -2.85 0.63
CA GLY A 335 -11.82 -1.46 0.19
C GLY A 335 -10.61 -0.54 0.46
N ARG A 336 -9.82 -0.80 1.51
CA ARG A 336 -8.58 -0.04 1.82
C ARG A 336 -7.46 -0.24 0.80
N SER A 337 -7.48 -1.32 0.02
CA SER A 337 -6.47 -1.58 -1.02
C SER A 337 -6.49 -0.53 -2.14
N ILE A 338 -7.59 0.23 -2.30
CA ILE A 338 -7.63 1.34 -3.27
C ILE A 338 -6.64 2.46 -2.91
N ILE A 339 -6.41 2.70 -1.61
CA ILE A 339 -5.55 3.80 -1.15
C ILE A 339 -4.12 3.61 -1.67
N PRO A 340 -3.46 2.46 -1.46
CA PRO A 340 -2.18 2.14 -2.11
C PRO A 340 -2.15 2.27 -3.62
N MET A 341 -3.17 1.74 -4.30
CA MET A 341 -3.23 1.72 -5.77
C MET A 341 -3.27 3.13 -6.35
N VAL A 342 -4.02 4.02 -5.71
CA VAL A 342 -4.17 5.42 -6.11
C VAL A 342 -2.89 6.20 -5.82
N ILE A 343 -2.32 6.05 -4.63
CA ILE A 343 -1.05 6.72 -4.28
C ILE A 343 0.07 6.28 -5.26
N SER A 344 0.03 5.02 -5.71
CA SER A 344 0.99 4.46 -6.68
C SER A 344 0.93 5.09 -8.08
N THR A 345 -0.23 5.58 -8.50
CA THR A 345 -0.34 6.34 -9.77
C THR A 345 0.50 7.63 -9.75
N GLY A 346 0.85 8.12 -8.57
CA GLY A 346 1.92 9.09 -8.37
C GLY A 346 3.29 8.44 -8.41
N CYS A 347 3.58 7.64 -7.39
CA CYS A 347 4.85 6.92 -7.26
C CYS A 347 4.62 5.58 -6.57
N ALA A 348 5.21 4.51 -7.11
CA ALA A 348 5.01 3.16 -6.58
C ALA A 348 5.59 2.98 -5.16
N ILE A 349 6.67 3.66 -4.80
CA ILE A 349 7.32 3.57 -3.48
C ILE A 349 6.35 3.89 -2.31
N PRO A 350 5.78 5.11 -2.21
CA PRO A 350 4.81 5.45 -1.17
C PRO A 350 3.52 4.64 -1.28
N GLY A 351 3.09 4.28 -2.50
CA GLY A 351 1.94 3.44 -2.74
C GLY A 351 2.11 2.08 -2.06
N ILE A 352 3.24 1.42 -2.30
CA ILE A 352 3.61 0.16 -1.64
C ILE A 352 3.68 0.34 -0.12
N MET A 353 4.36 1.38 0.39
CA MET A 353 4.48 1.60 1.83
C MET A 353 3.15 1.88 2.54
N SER A 354 2.17 2.49 1.85
CA SER A 354 0.84 2.74 2.41
C SER A 354 0.02 1.47 2.62
N THR A 355 0.44 0.33 2.06
CA THR A 355 -0.22 -0.98 2.29
C THR A 355 -0.18 -1.42 3.75
N ARG A 356 0.69 -0.84 4.59
CA ARG A 356 0.71 -1.03 6.06
C ARG A 356 -0.61 -0.71 6.75
N THR A 357 -1.48 0.08 6.12
CA THR A 357 -2.83 0.39 6.61
C THR A 357 -3.79 -0.80 6.53
N ILE A 358 -3.42 -1.85 5.77
CA ILE A 358 -4.14 -3.11 5.63
C ILE A 358 -3.65 -4.07 6.71
N ARG A 359 -4.55 -4.48 7.61
CA ARG A 359 -4.23 -5.33 8.77
C ARG A 359 -4.03 -6.80 8.43
N ASP A 360 -4.72 -7.28 7.41
CA ASP A 360 -4.57 -8.65 6.94
C ASP A 360 -3.24 -8.77 6.15
N ASP A 361 -2.34 -9.61 6.66
CA ASP A 361 -1.00 -9.77 6.09
C ASP A 361 -1.01 -10.27 4.64
N ARG A 362 -1.98 -11.12 4.26
CA ARG A 362 -2.08 -11.67 2.90
C ARG A 362 -2.62 -10.63 1.93
N GLN A 363 -3.66 -9.89 2.32
CA GLN A 363 -4.19 -8.77 1.53
C GLN A 363 -3.16 -7.65 1.40
N ARG A 364 -2.41 -7.35 2.46
CA ARG A 364 -1.29 -6.39 2.43
C ARG A 364 -0.25 -6.81 1.39
N ARG A 365 0.22 -8.06 1.45
CA ARG A 365 1.19 -8.61 0.48
C ARG A 365 0.68 -8.55 -0.95
N THR A 366 -0.55 -9.02 -1.18
CA THR A 366 -1.17 -9.01 -2.52
C THR A 366 -1.31 -7.58 -3.04
N THR A 367 -1.77 -6.65 -2.20
CA THR A 367 -1.91 -5.25 -2.58
C THR A 367 -0.54 -4.64 -2.90
N ALA A 368 0.51 -4.91 -2.10
CA ALA A 368 1.86 -4.41 -2.34
C ALA A 368 2.43 -4.84 -3.71
N MET A 369 2.14 -6.08 -4.13
CA MET A 369 2.56 -6.57 -5.45
C MET A 369 1.81 -5.87 -6.59
N LEU A 370 0.47 -5.82 -6.49
CA LEU A 370 -0.39 -5.36 -7.58
C LEU A 370 -0.39 -3.85 -7.77
N THR A 371 -0.16 -3.10 -6.70
CA THR A 371 -0.15 -1.63 -6.69
C THR A 371 0.80 -1.02 -7.73
N SER A 372 1.90 -1.72 -8.03
CA SER A 372 2.91 -1.26 -9.00
C SER A 372 2.52 -1.40 -10.48
N PHE A 373 1.44 -2.14 -10.80
CA PHE A 373 0.90 -2.19 -12.16
C PHE A 373 0.20 -0.90 -12.57
N MET A 374 -0.21 -0.07 -11.60
CA MET A 374 -0.71 1.26 -11.90
C MET A 374 0.42 2.10 -12.53
N PRO A 375 0.20 2.75 -13.69
CA PRO A 375 1.21 3.63 -14.25
C PRO A 375 1.49 4.81 -13.31
N CYS A 376 2.76 4.98 -12.91
CA CYS A 376 3.22 6.08 -12.08
C CYS A 376 3.67 7.28 -12.94
N GLY A 377 3.88 8.45 -12.33
CA GLY A 377 4.32 9.67 -13.03
C GLY A 377 5.59 9.47 -13.87
N ALA A 378 6.54 8.67 -13.39
CA ALA A 378 7.78 8.34 -14.12
C ALA A 378 7.57 7.52 -15.42
N LYS A 379 6.39 6.93 -15.63
CA LYS A 379 6.05 6.23 -16.88
C LYS A 379 5.41 7.16 -17.92
N LEU A 380 5.02 8.38 -17.54
CA LEU A 380 4.38 9.34 -18.44
C LEU A 380 5.30 9.76 -19.61
N PRO A 381 6.62 10.00 -19.43
CA PRO A 381 7.49 10.31 -20.57
C PRO A 381 7.53 9.21 -21.63
N VAL A 382 7.53 7.94 -21.21
CA VAL A 382 7.50 6.79 -22.13
C VAL A 382 6.17 6.73 -22.89
N ILE A 383 5.05 6.95 -22.19
CA ILE A 383 3.73 7.03 -22.82
C ILE A 383 3.67 8.18 -23.83
N ALA A 384 4.13 9.37 -23.44
CA ALA A 384 4.12 10.56 -24.26
C ALA A 384 4.97 10.39 -25.52
N LEU A 385 6.19 9.87 -25.39
CA LEU A 385 7.07 9.59 -26.54
C LEU A 385 6.41 8.64 -27.54
N PHE A 386 5.93 7.48 -27.08
CA PHE A 386 5.33 6.49 -27.98
C PHE A 386 4.01 6.98 -28.57
N ALA A 387 3.18 7.70 -27.80
CA ALA A 387 1.95 8.31 -28.29
C ALA A 387 2.24 9.37 -29.37
N GLY A 388 3.23 10.23 -29.17
CA GLY A 388 3.65 11.25 -30.13
C GLY A 388 4.24 10.66 -31.42
N VAL A 389 5.11 9.67 -31.30
CA VAL A 389 5.83 9.07 -32.44
C VAL A 389 4.95 8.13 -33.26
N PHE A 390 4.20 7.22 -32.62
CA PHE A 390 3.50 6.12 -33.31
C PHE A 390 1.99 6.27 -33.39
N PHE A 391 1.38 7.18 -32.61
CA PHE A 391 -0.07 7.32 -32.50
C PHE A 391 -0.58 8.74 -32.71
N GLN A 392 0.18 9.61 -33.39
CA GLN A 392 -0.25 10.97 -33.75
C GLN A 392 -0.72 11.79 -32.53
N GLU A 393 0.00 11.70 -31.41
CA GLU A 393 -0.34 12.41 -30.15
C GLU A 393 -1.73 12.06 -29.59
N ALA A 394 -2.22 10.86 -29.89
CA ALA A 394 -3.49 10.38 -29.40
C ALA A 394 -3.56 10.32 -27.86
N ALA A 395 -4.35 11.24 -27.26
CA ALA A 395 -4.61 11.27 -25.83
C ALA A 395 -5.19 9.94 -25.27
N TRP A 396 -5.90 9.17 -26.10
CA TRP A 396 -6.49 7.90 -25.70
C TRP A 396 -5.45 6.82 -25.36
N VAL A 397 -4.21 6.92 -25.86
CA VAL A 397 -3.14 5.93 -25.58
C VAL A 397 -2.82 5.92 -24.09
N GLY A 398 -2.61 7.10 -23.50
CA GLY A 398 -2.36 7.22 -22.07
C GLY A 398 -3.53 6.70 -21.24
N THR A 399 -4.75 7.11 -21.58
CA THR A 399 -5.97 6.64 -20.90
C THR A 399 -6.11 5.12 -20.96
N LEU A 400 -5.85 4.52 -22.12
CA LEU A 400 -5.89 3.08 -22.33
C LEU A 400 -4.88 2.35 -21.42
N MET A 401 -3.67 2.88 -21.26
CA MET A 401 -2.66 2.28 -20.39
C MET A 401 -3.12 2.22 -18.92
N TYR A 402 -3.80 3.25 -18.42
CA TYR A 402 -4.36 3.21 -17.06
C TYR A 402 -5.48 2.16 -16.93
N PHE A 403 -6.36 2.02 -17.93
CA PHE A 403 -7.40 0.99 -17.92
C PHE A 403 -6.83 -0.43 -18.00
N ILE A 404 -5.78 -0.65 -18.80
CA ILE A 404 -5.05 -1.91 -18.84
C ILE A 404 -4.44 -2.19 -17.45
N GLY A 405 -3.82 -1.19 -16.81
CA GLY A 405 -3.30 -1.32 -15.44
C GLY A 405 -4.36 -1.78 -14.45
N ILE A 406 -5.55 -1.16 -14.45
CA ILE A 406 -6.68 -1.57 -13.60
C ILE A 406 -7.12 -3.01 -13.91
N MET A 407 -7.20 -3.38 -15.19
CA MET A 407 -7.53 -4.75 -15.60
C MET A 407 -6.50 -5.76 -15.07
N ILE A 408 -5.21 -5.46 -15.17
CA ILE A 408 -4.12 -6.32 -14.67
C ILE A 408 -4.19 -6.46 -13.17
N VAL A 409 -4.51 -5.38 -12.44
CA VAL A 409 -4.71 -5.45 -10.98
C VAL A 409 -5.86 -6.40 -10.64
N VAL A 410 -6.98 -6.31 -11.35
CA VAL A 410 -8.15 -7.19 -11.14
C VAL A 410 -7.81 -8.65 -11.46
N VAL A 411 -7.23 -8.92 -12.63
CA VAL A 411 -6.84 -10.28 -13.05
C VAL A 411 -5.76 -10.84 -12.12
N GLY A 412 -4.76 -10.04 -11.79
CA GLY A 412 -3.67 -10.42 -10.91
C GLY A 412 -4.13 -10.71 -9.49
N ALA A 413 -5.09 -9.95 -8.96
CA ALA A 413 -5.72 -10.27 -7.67
C ALA A 413 -6.41 -11.64 -7.70
N LEU A 414 -7.15 -11.95 -8.77
CA LEU A 414 -7.80 -13.25 -8.93
C LEU A 414 -6.80 -14.40 -9.05
N VAL A 415 -5.72 -14.21 -9.82
CA VAL A 415 -4.65 -15.22 -9.97
C VAL A 415 -3.93 -15.45 -8.66
N ILE A 416 -3.49 -14.39 -7.98
CA ILE A 416 -2.80 -14.51 -6.68
C ILE A 416 -3.71 -15.16 -5.65
N ARG A 417 -4.99 -14.77 -5.59
CA ARG A 417 -6.00 -15.40 -4.71
C ARG A 417 -6.11 -16.90 -4.97
N LYS A 418 -6.10 -17.32 -6.23
CA LYS A 418 -6.16 -18.72 -6.60
C LYS A 418 -4.87 -19.46 -6.26
N ILE A 419 -3.71 -18.84 -6.46
CA ILE A 419 -2.41 -19.39 -6.06
C ILE A 419 -2.36 -19.59 -4.56
N THR A 420 -2.78 -18.61 -3.76
CA THR A 420 -2.70 -18.67 -2.29
C THR A 420 -3.79 -19.53 -1.64
N GLY A 421 -4.76 -20.00 -2.42
CA GLY A 421 -5.93 -20.73 -1.92
C GLY A 421 -6.81 -19.87 -1.00
N ASP A 422 -6.76 -18.54 -1.17
CA ASP A 422 -7.35 -17.63 -0.21
C ASP A 422 -8.87 -17.53 -0.41
N THR A 423 -9.58 -18.24 0.46
CA THR A 423 -11.02 -18.11 0.64
C THR A 423 -11.36 -17.20 1.80
N SER A 424 -10.44 -16.34 2.31
CA SER A 424 -10.65 -15.34 3.36
C SER A 424 -11.97 -14.63 3.13
N THR A 425 -12.99 -15.19 3.77
CA THR A 425 -14.37 -14.93 3.48
C THR A 425 -14.72 -13.89 4.50
N ARG A 426 -14.49 -12.65 4.10
CA ARG A 426 -15.03 -11.45 4.75
C ARG A 426 -14.57 -11.34 6.21
N SER A 427 -13.33 -10.89 6.43
CA SER A 427 -13.15 -9.99 7.57
C SER A 427 -14.24 -8.93 7.46
N PHE A 428 -15.11 -8.82 8.46
CA PHE A 428 -16.15 -7.80 8.44
C PHE A 428 -15.41 -6.48 8.27
N PHE A 429 -15.63 -5.82 7.14
CA PHE A 429 -15.00 -4.52 6.86
C PHE A 429 -15.70 -3.50 7.73
N ILE A 430 -15.37 -3.48 9.03
CA ILE A 430 -15.92 -2.54 9.99
C ILE A 430 -15.00 -1.33 9.99
N LEU A 431 -15.22 -0.45 9.01
CA LEU A 431 -14.54 0.84 8.95
C LEU A 431 -15.33 1.85 9.79
N GLU A 432 -14.72 2.32 10.88
CA GLU A 432 -15.19 3.52 11.57
C GLU A 432 -14.97 4.70 10.60
N LEU A 433 -16.06 5.29 10.09
CA LEU A 433 -15.97 6.48 9.27
C LEU A 433 -15.59 7.66 10.19
N PRO A 434 -14.42 8.29 10.03
CA PRO A 434 -14.05 9.45 10.84
C PRO A 434 -14.98 10.61 10.48
N GLU A 435 -15.32 11.48 11.43
CA GLU A 435 -16.06 12.72 11.13
C GLU A 435 -15.30 13.58 10.11
N TYR A 436 -16.01 14.30 9.24
CA TYR A 436 -15.36 15.28 8.36
C TYR A 436 -14.68 16.33 9.22
N ARG A 437 -13.41 16.60 8.89
CA ARG A 437 -12.62 17.64 9.55
C ARG A 437 -11.98 18.50 8.49
N PHE A 438 -11.84 19.78 8.79
CA PHE A 438 -11.05 20.65 7.93
C PHE A 438 -9.59 20.18 8.01
N PRO A 439 -8.94 19.89 6.87
CA PRO A 439 -7.62 19.27 6.86
C PRO A 439 -6.56 20.20 7.45
N SER A 440 -5.61 19.65 8.20
CA SER A 440 -4.57 20.45 8.84
C SER A 440 -3.41 20.66 7.86
N PHE A 441 -3.31 21.87 7.30
CA PHE A 441 -2.19 22.27 6.44
C PHE A 441 -0.82 21.98 7.07
N LYS A 442 -0.68 22.21 8.38
CA LYS A 442 0.56 21.94 9.11
C LYS A 442 0.91 20.44 9.12
N ARG A 443 -0.07 19.56 9.35
CA ARG A 443 0.16 18.11 9.35
C ARG A 443 0.46 17.60 7.95
N ALA A 444 -0.29 18.08 6.95
CA ALA A 444 -0.03 17.75 5.55
C ALA A 444 1.40 18.16 5.13
N PHE A 445 1.86 19.34 5.52
CA PHE A 445 3.23 19.79 5.25
C PHE A 445 4.29 18.93 5.95
N ILE A 446 4.10 18.60 7.23
CA ILE A 446 5.02 17.69 7.96
C ILE A 446 5.05 16.30 7.32
N SER A 447 3.88 15.79 6.90
CA SER A 447 3.77 14.51 6.20
C SER A 447 4.51 14.55 4.86
N MET A 448 4.30 15.60 4.06
CA MET A 448 5.00 15.84 2.80
C MET A 448 6.53 15.82 3.00
N VAL A 449 7.05 16.58 3.97
CA VAL A 449 8.49 16.65 4.23
C VAL A 449 9.03 15.29 4.71
N SER A 450 8.29 14.59 5.57
CA SER A 450 8.70 13.28 6.07
C SER A 450 8.78 12.24 4.94
N GLN A 451 7.77 12.19 4.07
CA GLN A 451 7.75 11.30 2.92
C GLN A 451 8.79 11.68 1.86
N GLY A 452 8.96 12.98 1.58
CA GLY A 452 10.01 13.49 0.71
C GLY A 452 11.41 13.09 1.20
N LYS A 453 11.67 13.21 2.51
CA LYS A 453 12.93 12.74 3.11
C LYS A 453 13.14 11.23 2.95
N GLN A 454 12.09 10.43 3.13
CA GLN A 454 12.18 8.97 2.93
C GLN A 454 12.47 8.61 1.46
N PHE A 455 11.87 9.33 0.51
CA PHE A 455 12.17 9.19 -0.90
C PHE A 455 13.63 9.55 -1.18
N VAL A 456 14.11 10.71 -0.71
CA VAL A 456 15.51 11.15 -0.88
C VAL A 456 16.50 10.10 -0.34
N ILE A 457 16.32 9.64 0.90
CA ILE A 457 17.25 8.68 1.52
C ILE A 457 17.32 7.35 0.76
N LYS A 458 16.17 6.82 0.30
CA LYS A 458 16.10 5.50 -0.32
C LYS A 458 16.33 5.51 -1.83
N ALA A 459 15.88 6.54 -2.53
CA ALA A 459 15.89 6.60 -3.98
C ALA A 459 17.16 7.28 -4.51
N VAL A 460 17.67 8.34 -3.88
CA VAL A 460 18.82 9.11 -4.41
C VAL A 460 20.07 8.24 -4.54
N THR A 461 20.39 7.46 -3.51
CA THR A 461 21.59 6.60 -3.51
C THR A 461 21.52 5.55 -4.61
N ILE A 462 20.37 4.90 -4.77
CA ILE A 462 20.15 3.88 -5.80
C ILE A 462 20.16 4.52 -7.19
N ILE A 463 19.44 5.62 -7.38
CA ILE A 463 19.33 6.31 -8.68
C ILE A 463 20.70 6.86 -9.11
N LEU A 464 21.45 7.50 -8.22
CA LEU A 464 22.75 8.10 -8.54
C LEU A 464 23.78 7.03 -8.94
N ILE A 465 23.90 5.95 -8.16
CA ILE A 465 24.79 4.82 -8.52
C ILE A 465 24.38 4.23 -9.87
N SER A 466 23.08 4.07 -10.07
CA SER A 466 22.55 3.47 -11.28
C SER A 466 22.72 4.34 -12.52
N ASN A 467 22.44 5.64 -12.42
CA ASN A 467 22.61 6.57 -13.53
C ASN A 467 24.08 6.67 -13.93
N THR A 468 24.97 6.75 -12.94
CA THR A 468 26.43 6.71 -13.16
C THR A 468 26.83 5.43 -13.90
N LEU A 469 26.31 4.28 -13.49
CA LEU A 469 26.63 2.99 -14.10
C LEU A 469 26.08 2.89 -15.53
N VAL A 470 24.84 3.34 -15.76
CA VAL A 470 24.25 3.41 -17.10
C VAL A 470 25.05 4.34 -18.01
N GLN A 471 25.45 5.51 -17.52
CA GLN A 471 26.28 6.46 -18.28
C GLN A 471 27.62 5.82 -18.67
N ILE A 472 28.31 5.17 -17.73
CA ILE A 472 29.55 4.45 -18.04
C ILE A 472 29.31 3.38 -19.11
N MET A 473 28.21 2.63 -19.00
CA MET A 473 27.90 1.57 -19.97
C MET A 473 27.53 2.11 -21.35
N GLN A 474 26.97 3.32 -21.44
CA GLN A 474 26.61 3.98 -22.70
C GLN A 474 27.82 4.64 -23.36
N THR A 475 28.65 5.33 -22.59
CA THR A 475 29.77 6.14 -23.09
C THR A 475 31.02 5.33 -23.41
N PHE A 476 31.22 4.16 -22.77
CA PHE A 476 32.46 3.38 -22.90
C PHE A 476 32.25 1.99 -23.50
N ASN A 477 33.29 1.50 -24.19
CA ASN A 477 33.45 0.09 -24.54
C ASN A 477 34.21 -0.69 -23.43
N TRP A 478 34.34 -2.02 -23.55
CA TRP A 478 35.05 -2.84 -22.56
C TRP A 478 36.54 -2.51 -22.38
N ASN A 479 37.13 -1.79 -23.32
CA ASN A 479 38.50 -1.28 -23.24
C ASN A 479 38.56 0.14 -22.65
N PHE A 480 37.44 0.67 -22.12
CA PHE A 480 37.29 2.02 -21.59
C PHE A 480 37.68 3.14 -22.58
N GLN A 481 37.46 2.91 -23.88
CA GLN A 481 37.54 3.94 -24.90
C GLN A 481 36.17 4.59 -25.09
N LEU A 482 36.18 5.89 -25.38
CA LEU A 482 34.97 6.68 -25.56
C LEU A 482 34.30 6.31 -26.89
N VAL A 483 33.00 6.02 -26.82
CA VAL A 483 32.19 5.67 -27.98
C VAL A 483 31.68 6.95 -28.63
N GLU A 484 32.10 7.19 -29.88
CA GLU A 484 31.62 8.33 -30.67
C GLU A 484 30.13 8.20 -31.02
N GLU A 485 29.46 9.34 -31.22
CA GLU A 485 28.06 9.39 -31.66
C GLU A 485 27.87 8.59 -32.96
N GLY A 486 26.87 7.69 -32.96
CA GLY A 486 26.61 6.77 -34.07
C GLY A 486 27.30 5.41 -33.97
N MET A 487 28.27 5.22 -33.05
CA MET A 487 28.89 3.90 -32.78
C MET A 487 28.37 3.22 -31.50
N ALA A 488 27.16 3.58 -31.07
CA ALA A 488 26.55 3.09 -29.82
C ALA A 488 26.50 1.55 -29.72
N SER A 489 26.55 0.83 -30.84
CA SER A 489 26.61 -0.64 -30.90
C SER A 489 27.89 -1.26 -30.32
N THR A 490 28.95 -0.47 -30.15
CA THR A 490 30.24 -0.92 -29.56
C THR A 490 30.32 -0.69 -28.04
N SER A 491 29.30 -0.06 -27.46
CA SER A 491 29.21 0.23 -26.03
C SER A 491 29.10 -1.04 -25.18
N ILE A 492 29.48 -0.95 -23.91
CA ILE A 492 29.26 -2.02 -22.93
C ILE A 492 27.76 -2.34 -22.85
N LEU A 493 26.89 -1.33 -22.91
CA LEU A 493 25.45 -1.51 -22.89
C LEU A 493 24.94 -2.37 -24.05
N ALA A 494 25.45 -2.15 -25.27
CA ALA A 494 25.09 -2.95 -26.43
C ALA A 494 25.44 -4.43 -26.25
N SER A 495 26.62 -4.71 -25.68
CA SER A 495 27.06 -6.09 -25.41
C SER A 495 26.21 -6.82 -24.36
N LEU A 496 25.71 -6.10 -23.35
CA LEU A 496 24.84 -6.68 -22.32
C LEU A 496 23.39 -6.85 -22.81
N ALA A 497 22.90 -5.89 -23.62
CA ALA A 497 21.54 -5.89 -24.14
C ALA A 497 21.35 -6.84 -25.33
N GLY A 498 22.40 -7.08 -26.12
CA GLY A 498 22.37 -7.95 -27.30
C GLY A 498 21.78 -9.34 -27.02
N PRO A 499 22.29 -10.10 -26.03
CA PRO A 499 21.73 -11.40 -25.67
C PRO A 499 20.27 -11.33 -25.20
N LEU A 500 19.90 -10.26 -24.47
CA LEU A 500 18.54 -10.08 -23.98
C LEU A 500 17.53 -9.79 -25.11
N SER A 501 17.99 -9.18 -26.20
CA SER A 501 17.13 -8.90 -27.37
C SER A 501 16.49 -10.16 -27.98
N LEU A 502 17.13 -11.32 -27.84
CA LEU A 502 16.59 -12.62 -28.27
C LEU A 502 15.25 -12.96 -27.58
N LEU A 503 15.12 -12.58 -26.31
CA LEU A 503 13.90 -12.79 -25.54
C LEU A 503 12.76 -11.88 -26.01
N PHE A 504 13.09 -10.77 -26.68
CA PHE A 504 12.16 -9.77 -27.19
C PHE A 504 11.77 -9.93 -28.66
N ILE A 505 12.43 -10.83 -29.40
CA ILE A 505 12.03 -11.18 -30.79
C ILE A 505 10.55 -11.58 -30.86
N PRO A 506 10.01 -12.46 -29.99
CA PRO A 506 8.60 -12.85 -30.03
C PRO A 506 7.60 -11.72 -29.72
N LEU A 507 8.08 -10.57 -29.24
CA LEU A 507 7.27 -9.39 -28.90
C LEU A 507 7.37 -8.29 -29.95
N GLY A 508 8.15 -8.50 -31.01
CA GLY A 508 8.25 -7.58 -32.14
C GLY A 508 9.28 -6.47 -32.00
N PHE A 509 10.05 -6.46 -30.91
CA PHE A 509 11.07 -5.44 -30.62
C PHE A 509 12.42 -6.06 -30.26
N GLY A 510 12.82 -7.13 -30.95
CA GLY A 510 14.10 -7.84 -30.78
C GLY A 510 15.35 -7.05 -31.18
N LEU A 511 15.33 -5.72 -31.09
CA LEU A 511 16.46 -4.82 -31.30
C LEU A 511 17.22 -4.65 -29.99
N TRP A 512 18.55 -4.68 -30.05
CA TRP A 512 19.39 -4.49 -28.87
C TRP A 512 19.18 -3.11 -28.24
N GLN A 513 18.84 -2.08 -29.03
CA GLN A 513 18.55 -0.73 -28.56
C GLN A 513 17.33 -0.70 -27.63
N LEU A 514 16.25 -1.39 -28.01
CA LEU A 514 15.03 -1.49 -27.23
C LEU A 514 15.25 -2.37 -25.99
N ALA A 515 16.06 -3.42 -26.12
CA ALA A 515 16.48 -4.25 -24.99
C ALA A 515 17.31 -3.46 -23.97
N ALA A 516 18.25 -2.62 -24.44
CA ALA A 516 19.08 -1.75 -23.62
C ALA A 516 18.20 -0.76 -22.84
N ALA A 517 17.27 -0.10 -23.51
CA ALA A 517 16.31 0.81 -22.87
C ALA A 517 15.37 0.09 -21.88
N ALA A 518 15.02 -1.17 -22.13
CA ALA A 518 14.25 -1.97 -21.17
C ALA A 518 15.07 -2.30 -19.90
N ILE A 519 16.37 -2.59 -20.03
CA ILE A 519 17.28 -2.83 -18.89
C ILE A 519 17.40 -1.57 -18.04
N THR A 520 17.68 -0.42 -18.66
CA THR A 520 17.79 0.85 -17.93
C THR A 520 16.45 1.23 -17.28
N GLY A 521 15.33 0.89 -17.92
CA GLY A 521 13.97 1.02 -17.40
C GLY A 521 13.67 0.24 -16.12
N PHE A 522 14.34 -0.88 -15.86
CA PHE A 522 14.22 -1.59 -14.56
C PHE A 522 14.83 -0.81 -13.41
N ILE A 523 15.80 0.05 -13.74
CA ILE A 523 16.48 0.83 -12.74
C ILE A 523 15.68 2.10 -12.43
N ALA A 524 15.36 2.87 -13.47
CA ALA A 524 14.51 4.06 -13.44
C ALA A 524 13.67 4.10 -14.72
N LYS A 525 12.35 4.26 -14.61
CA LYS A 525 11.43 4.10 -15.75
C LYS A 525 11.48 5.28 -16.71
N GLU A 526 11.75 6.46 -16.18
CA GLU A 526 11.97 7.69 -16.93
C GLU A 526 13.20 7.59 -17.86
N ASN A 527 14.27 6.91 -17.42
CA ASN A 527 15.53 6.76 -18.16
C ASN A 527 15.40 5.98 -19.47
N VAL A 528 14.27 5.30 -19.69
CA VAL A 528 13.97 4.60 -20.95
C VAL A 528 14.06 5.58 -22.12
N VAL A 529 13.43 6.76 -21.99
CA VAL A 529 13.39 7.76 -23.07
C VAL A 529 14.79 8.29 -23.36
N GLY A 530 15.56 8.66 -22.34
CA GLY A 530 16.94 9.12 -22.51
C GLY A 530 17.85 8.05 -23.13
N THR A 531 17.69 6.78 -22.72
CA THR A 531 18.43 5.66 -23.31
C THR A 531 18.08 5.47 -24.78
N LEU A 532 16.79 5.55 -25.14
CA LEU A 532 16.38 5.48 -26.55
C LEU A 532 16.97 6.63 -27.35
N ALA A 533 16.99 7.85 -26.79
CA ALA A 533 17.54 9.02 -27.45
C ALA A 533 19.02 8.84 -27.82
N VAL A 534 19.84 8.41 -26.86
CA VAL A 534 21.28 8.18 -27.05
C VAL A 534 21.53 7.00 -28.00
N VAL A 535 20.86 5.88 -27.78
CA VAL A 535 21.18 4.62 -28.47
C VAL A 535 20.65 4.59 -29.91
N PHE A 536 19.58 5.31 -30.23
CA PHE A 536 19.11 5.53 -31.60
C PHE A 536 19.72 6.77 -32.27
N GLY A 537 20.50 7.59 -31.57
CA GLY A 537 21.08 8.82 -32.12
C GLY A 537 20.03 9.89 -32.45
N ILE A 538 18.94 9.95 -31.68
CA ILE A 538 17.80 10.85 -31.88
C ILE A 538 17.73 11.96 -30.81
N THR A 539 18.85 12.29 -30.18
CA THR A 539 18.99 13.38 -29.20
C THR A 539 18.59 14.75 -29.75
N ASN A 540 18.69 14.95 -31.07
CA ASN A 540 18.21 16.18 -31.72
C ASN A 540 16.68 16.32 -31.75
N PHE A 541 15.94 15.22 -31.60
CA PHE A 541 14.49 15.19 -31.64
C PHE A 541 13.84 15.09 -30.25
N ILE A 542 14.62 14.71 -29.24
CA ILE A 542 14.15 14.47 -27.87
C ILE A 542 14.98 15.32 -26.93
N ASN A 543 14.32 16.20 -26.16
CA ASN A 543 14.98 16.87 -25.06
C ASN A 543 15.34 15.81 -24.00
N THR A 544 16.62 15.56 -23.77
CA THR A 544 17.10 14.53 -22.83
C THR A 544 16.93 14.90 -21.37
N GLU A 545 16.70 16.17 -21.06
CA GLU A 545 16.44 16.67 -19.70
C GLU A 545 14.94 16.58 -19.37
N GLU A 546 14.08 17.04 -20.27
CA GLU A 546 12.63 16.98 -20.09
C GLU A 546 12.02 15.63 -20.48
N LEU A 547 12.76 14.81 -21.25
CA LEU A 547 12.33 13.51 -21.79
C LEU A 547 11.08 13.61 -22.69
N VAL A 548 10.97 14.70 -23.45
CA VAL A 548 9.84 15.02 -24.34
C VAL A 548 10.31 15.11 -25.79
N LEU A 549 9.46 14.65 -26.71
CA LEU A 549 9.66 14.80 -28.14
C LEU A 549 9.47 16.27 -28.54
N VAL A 550 10.49 16.88 -29.16
CA VAL A 550 10.48 18.30 -29.55
C VAL A 550 10.05 18.46 -31.00
N SER A 551 10.48 17.56 -31.90
CA SER A 551 10.12 17.60 -33.32
C SER A 551 10.39 16.24 -34.01
N GLY A 552 9.95 16.09 -35.27
CA GLY A 552 10.39 14.97 -36.11
C GLY A 552 9.78 13.59 -35.81
N SER A 553 8.50 13.51 -35.40
CA SER A 553 7.84 12.24 -35.07
C SER A 553 7.94 11.17 -36.17
N GLY A 554 7.78 11.56 -37.44
CA GLY A 554 7.90 10.65 -38.59
C GLY A 554 9.34 10.16 -38.82
N GLU A 555 10.34 11.01 -38.60
CA GLU A 555 11.75 10.64 -38.71
C GLU A 555 12.15 9.69 -37.59
N VAL A 556 11.75 9.99 -36.35
CA VAL A 556 11.96 9.12 -35.19
C VAL A 556 11.32 7.74 -35.40
N ALA A 557 10.08 7.69 -35.90
CA ALA A 557 9.41 6.44 -36.21
C ALA A 557 10.18 5.61 -37.26
N SER A 558 10.73 6.28 -38.28
CA SER A 558 11.52 5.62 -39.32
C SER A 558 12.86 5.09 -38.80
N ILE A 559 13.55 5.84 -37.93
CA ILE A 559 14.83 5.46 -37.31
C ILE A 559 14.64 4.27 -36.36
N MET A 560 13.56 4.28 -35.57
CA MET A 560 13.24 3.17 -34.67
C MET A 560 12.85 1.89 -35.42
N GLY A 561 12.35 2.02 -36.66
CA GLY A 561 12.00 0.86 -37.51
C GLY A 561 10.90 -0.03 -36.94
N LEU A 562 10.05 0.51 -36.06
CA LEU A 562 8.99 -0.25 -35.38
C LEU A 562 7.66 -0.13 -36.12
N THR A 563 6.90 -1.23 -36.14
CA THR A 563 5.48 -1.17 -36.47
C THR A 563 4.70 -0.56 -35.30
N THR A 564 3.53 0.02 -35.58
CA THR A 564 2.64 0.56 -34.53
C THR A 564 2.25 -0.49 -33.49
N VAL A 565 2.08 -1.74 -33.92
CA VAL A 565 1.78 -2.88 -33.05
C VAL A 565 2.99 -3.24 -32.17
N ALA A 566 4.20 -3.29 -32.73
CA ALA A 566 5.42 -3.54 -31.96
C ALA A 566 5.71 -2.42 -30.96
N ALA A 567 5.46 -1.17 -31.34
CA ALA A 567 5.55 -0.01 -30.48
C ALA A 567 4.57 -0.10 -29.30
N LEU A 568 3.31 -0.52 -29.54
CA LEU A 568 2.33 -0.76 -28.48
C LEU A 568 2.77 -1.90 -27.54
N ALA A 569 3.30 -3.00 -28.11
CA ALA A 569 3.80 -4.12 -27.33
C ALA A 569 4.99 -3.71 -26.44
N TYR A 570 5.93 -2.92 -26.96
CA TYR A 570 7.04 -2.36 -26.20
C TYR A 570 6.55 -1.46 -25.06
N LEU A 571 5.59 -0.57 -25.34
CA LEU A 571 4.99 0.30 -24.34
C LEU A 571 4.38 -0.52 -23.20
N VAL A 572 3.53 -1.50 -23.52
CA VAL A 572 2.89 -2.37 -22.51
C VAL A 572 3.92 -3.18 -21.72
N PHE A 573 4.95 -3.74 -22.39
CA PHE A 573 6.02 -4.44 -21.71
C PHE A 573 6.75 -3.52 -20.71
N ASN A 574 7.13 -2.31 -21.13
CA ASN A 574 7.85 -1.39 -20.27
C ASN A 574 7.00 -0.94 -19.07
N LEU A 575 5.70 -0.69 -19.29
CA LEU A 575 4.78 -0.21 -18.25
C LEU A 575 4.42 -1.27 -17.21
N PHE A 576 4.22 -2.53 -17.60
CA PHE A 576 3.67 -3.57 -16.72
C PHE A 576 4.67 -4.66 -16.32
N THR A 577 5.96 -4.37 -16.48
CA THR A 577 7.07 -5.14 -15.89
C THR A 577 7.35 -4.71 -14.45
N PRO A 578 8.22 -5.43 -13.72
CA PRO A 578 8.64 -5.05 -12.38
C PRO A 578 8.96 -3.55 -12.26
N PRO A 579 8.58 -2.91 -11.14
CA PRO A 579 8.80 -1.48 -10.95
C PRO A 579 10.30 -1.19 -10.76
N CYS A 580 10.64 0.10 -10.63
CA CYS A 580 12.03 0.52 -10.39
C CYS A 580 12.64 -0.15 -9.14
N PHE A 581 13.97 -0.25 -9.09
CA PHE A 581 14.68 -0.89 -7.98
C PHE A 581 14.33 -0.32 -6.60
N ALA A 582 14.11 1.00 -6.52
CA ALA A 582 13.66 1.64 -5.28
C ALA A 582 12.28 1.13 -4.82
N ALA A 583 11.34 0.91 -5.75
CA ALA A 583 10.04 0.33 -5.46
C ALA A 583 10.13 -1.16 -5.11
N ILE A 584 11.02 -1.93 -5.74
CA ILE A 584 11.31 -3.32 -5.35
C ILE A 584 11.87 -3.37 -3.92
N GLY A 585 12.75 -2.43 -3.55
CA GLY A 585 13.25 -2.29 -2.18
C GLY A 585 12.13 -1.99 -1.16
N ALA A 586 11.20 -1.10 -1.51
CA ALA A 586 10.00 -0.86 -0.69
C ALA A 586 9.12 -2.11 -0.59
N MET A 587 8.93 -2.83 -1.69
CA MET A 587 8.16 -4.08 -1.73
C MET A 587 8.77 -5.15 -0.84
N ASN A 588 10.10 -5.29 -0.84
CA ASN A 588 10.79 -6.23 0.05
C ASN A 588 10.51 -5.92 1.54
N ALA A 589 10.48 -4.64 1.91
CA ALA A 589 10.18 -4.24 3.27
C ALA A 589 8.73 -4.52 3.71
N GLU A 590 7.76 -4.50 2.77
CA GLU A 590 6.34 -4.78 3.08
C GLU A 590 5.96 -6.27 2.96
N LEU A 591 6.66 -7.02 2.12
CA LEU A 591 6.39 -8.46 1.93
C LEU A 591 6.94 -9.32 3.07
N ASP A 592 8.03 -8.89 3.68
CA ASP A 592 8.72 -9.57 4.79
C ASP A 592 9.07 -11.04 4.47
N SER A 593 9.36 -11.31 3.19
CA SER A 593 9.74 -12.65 2.72
C SER A 593 10.38 -12.61 1.34
N LYS A 594 11.61 -13.14 1.22
CA LYS A 594 12.32 -13.24 -0.07
C LYS A 594 11.59 -14.10 -1.09
N LYS A 595 10.92 -15.18 -0.65
CA LYS A 595 10.12 -16.07 -1.52
C LYS A 595 8.99 -15.29 -2.20
N TRP A 596 8.29 -14.46 -1.43
CA TRP A 596 7.22 -13.60 -1.96
C TRP A 596 7.77 -12.48 -2.85
N LEU A 597 8.94 -11.90 -2.54
CA LEU A 597 9.56 -10.88 -3.37
C LEU A 597 9.91 -11.41 -4.76
N PHE A 598 10.65 -12.53 -4.85
CA PHE A 598 10.99 -13.13 -6.14
C PHE A 598 9.76 -13.66 -6.87
N GLY A 599 8.76 -14.17 -6.13
CA GLY A 599 7.46 -14.50 -6.68
C GLY A 599 6.75 -13.28 -7.30
N ALA A 600 6.80 -12.12 -6.65
CA ALA A 600 6.22 -10.87 -7.16
C ALA A 600 6.93 -10.37 -8.43
N ILE A 601 8.27 -10.36 -8.42
CA ILE A 601 9.07 -9.94 -9.58
C ILE A 601 8.80 -10.88 -10.77
N GLY A 602 8.82 -12.20 -10.54
CA GLY A 602 8.52 -13.18 -11.59
C GLY A 602 7.08 -13.08 -12.10
N PHE A 603 6.12 -12.83 -11.20
CA PHE A 603 4.73 -12.60 -11.57
C PHE A 603 4.57 -11.35 -12.45
N GLN A 604 5.14 -10.22 -12.04
CA GLN A 604 5.09 -8.96 -12.79
C GLN A 604 5.78 -9.08 -14.15
N LEU A 605 6.95 -9.71 -14.20
CA LEU A 605 7.69 -9.89 -15.45
C LEU A 605 6.93 -10.80 -16.41
N GLY A 606 6.39 -11.91 -15.92
CA GLY A 606 5.60 -12.85 -16.72
C GLY A 606 4.28 -12.24 -17.21
N MET A 607 3.60 -11.45 -16.38
CA MET A 607 2.38 -10.73 -16.78
C MET A 607 2.67 -9.71 -17.88
N GLY A 608 3.67 -8.84 -17.69
CA GLY A 608 4.06 -7.84 -18.70
C GLY A 608 4.51 -8.48 -20.02
N TYR A 609 5.30 -9.55 -19.96
CA TYR A 609 5.74 -10.31 -21.13
C TYR A 609 4.56 -10.94 -21.88
N THR A 610 3.67 -11.63 -21.15
CA THR A 610 2.52 -12.32 -21.74
C THR A 610 1.57 -11.34 -22.45
N LEU A 611 1.31 -10.19 -21.84
CA LEU A 611 0.45 -9.16 -22.44
C LEU A 611 1.07 -8.57 -23.71
N ALA A 612 2.34 -8.19 -23.65
CA ALA A 612 3.04 -7.63 -24.80
C ALA A 612 3.16 -8.65 -25.94
N TYR A 613 3.38 -9.94 -25.63
CA TYR A 613 3.34 -11.03 -26.61
C TYR A 613 1.98 -11.12 -27.31
N PHE A 614 0.87 -11.15 -26.56
CA PHE A 614 -0.46 -11.23 -27.17
C PHE A 614 -0.80 -9.99 -28.00
N ILE A 615 -0.44 -8.80 -27.53
CA ILE A 615 -0.63 -7.56 -28.29
C ILE A 615 0.13 -7.62 -29.61
N TYR A 616 1.39 -8.04 -29.59
CA TYR A 616 2.19 -8.13 -30.80
C TYR A 616 1.63 -9.19 -31.78
N GLN A 617 1.38 -10.40 -31.31
CA GLN A 617 0.99 -11.50 -32.19
C GLN A 617 -0.43 -11.34 -32.74
N ILE A 618 -1.40 -10.97 -31.89
CA ILE A 618 -2.78 -10.74 -32.33
C ILE A 618 -2.85 -9.47 -33.17
N GLY A 619 -2.16 -8.39 -32.77
CA GLY A 619 -2.15 -7.15 -33.53
C GLY A 619 -1.51 -7.31 -34.91
N THR A 620 -0.42 -8.08 -35.02
CA THR A 620 0.22 -8.39 -36.30
C THR A 620 -0.69 -9.26 -37.16
N LEU A 621 -1.33 -10.28 -36.57
CA LEU A 621 -2.31 -11.11 -37.29
C LEU A 621 -3.47 -10.28 -37.88
N ILE A 622 -3.98 -9.30 -37.13
CA ILE A 622 -5.07 -8.43 -37.59
C ILE A 622 -4.60 -7.48 -38.69
N THR A 623 -3.38 -6.95 -38.60
CA THR A 623 -2.88 -5.91 -39.51
C THR A 623 -2.23 -6.46 -40.78
N THR A 624 -1.52 -7.58 -40.70
CA THR A 624 -0.77 -8.17 -41.82
C THR A 624 -1.33 -9.51 -42.30
N GLY A 625 -2.27 -10.12 -41.57
CA GLY A 625 -2.84 -11.44 -41.90
C GLY A 625 -1.95 -12.64 -41.53
N SER A 626 -0.80 -12.40 -40.89
CA SER A 626 0.15 -13.43 -40.48
C SER A 626 0.63 -13.21 -39.04
N PHE A 627 1.02 -14.27 -38.36
CA PHE A 627 1.70 -14.13 -37.07
C PHE A 627 3.08 -13.49 -37.22
N GLY A 628 3.52 -12.79 -36.18
CA GLY A 628 4.83 -12.13 -36.13
C GLY A 628 5.99 -13.12 -35.97
N GLN A 629 7.20 -12.60 -36.05
CA GLN A 629 8.39 -13.44 -35.84
C GLN A 629 8.44 -13.98 -34.41
N GLY A 630 9.02 -15.16 -34.23
CA GLY A 630 9.22 -15.75 -32.90
C GLY A 630 7.95 -16.28 -32.21
N THR A 631 6.81 -16.37 -32.90
CA THR A 631 5.52 -16.82 -32.34
C THR A 631 5.63 -18.12 -31.55
N LEU A 632 6.27 -19.15 -32.12
CA LEU A 632 6.39 -20.46 -31.46
C LEU A 632 7.20 -20.38 -30.16
N LEU A 633 8.31 -19.63 -30.17
CA LEU A 633 9.17 -19.45 -28.99
C LEU A 633 8.46 -18.65 -27.90
N GLY A 634 7.77 -17.57 -28.27
CA GLY A 634 6.98 -16.79 -27.32
C GLY A 634 5.81 -17.60 -26.73
N LEU A 635 5.13 -18.40 -27.56
CA LEU A 635 4.06 -19.29 -27.11
C LEU A 635 4.58 -20.32 -26.10
N ILE A 636 5.74 -20.94 -26.36
CA ILE A 636 6.37 -21.87 -25.42
C ILE A 636 6.63 -21.16 -24.07
N GLY A 637 7.20 -19.95 -24.09
CA GLY A 637 7.43 -19.16 -22.89
C GLY A 637 6.14 -18.86 -22.11
N VAL A 638 5.08 -18.44 -22.80
CA VAL A 638 3.77 -18.19 -22.18
C VAL A 638 3.16 -19.48 -21.62
N VAL A 639 3.25 -20.60 -22.33
CA VAL A 639 2.72 -21.90 -21.87
C VAL A 639 3.48 -22.38 -20.64
N ILE A 640 4.81 -22.23 -20.59
CA ILE A 640 5.61 -22.56 -19.41
C ILE A 640 5.20 -21.69 -18.22
N TYR A 641 5.04 -20.38 -18.42
CA TYR A 641 4.61 -19.46 -17.37
C TYR A 641 3.21 -19.78 -16.83
N VAL A 642 2.23 -19.96 -17.71
CA VAL A 642 0.87 -20.35 -17.34
C VAL A 642 0.87 -21.74 -16.69
N GLY A 643 1.65 -22.67 -17.22
CA GLY A 643 1.86 -24.01 -16.65
C GLY A 643 2.40 -23.93 -15.22
N PHE A 644 3.40 -23.09 -14.97
CA PHE A 644 3.94 -22.86 -13.63
C PHE A 644 2.92 -22.24 -12.67
N ILE A 645 2.13 -21.25 -13.11
CA ILE A 645 1.04 -20.67 -12.31
C ILE A 645 0.00 -21.75 -11.98
N THR A 646 -0.42 -22.55 -12.96
CA THR A 646 -1.40 -23.62 -12.74
C THR A 646 -0.88 -24.72 -11.82
N TYR A 647 0.41 -25.04 -11.90
CA TYR A 647 1.07 -25.94 -10.95
C TYR A 647 1.03 -25.39 -9.53
N LEU A 648 1.38 -24.11 -9.33
CA LEU A 648 1.32 -23.47 -8.01
C LEU A 648 -0.10 -23.48 -7.43
N ILE A 649 -1.11 -23.22 -8.26
CA ILE A 649 -2.52 -23.30 -7.89
C ILE A 649 -2.87 -24.71 -7.40
N LYS A 650 -2.58 -25.74 -8.21
CA LYS A 650 -2.90 -27.14 -7.86
C LYS A 650 -2.14 -27.64 -6.64
N HIS A 651 -0.87 -27.28 -6.51
CA HIS A 651 -0.03 -27.69 -5.39
C HIS A 651 -0.58 -27.14 -4.07
N ASN A 652 -1.02 -25.88 -4.04
CA ASN A 652 -1.61 -25.28 -2.84
C ASN A 652 -3.04 -25.76 -2.57
N GLU A 653 -3.83 -26.07 -3.60
CA GLU A 653 -5.14 -26.74 -3.42
C GLU A 653 -4.96 -28.11 -2.75
N GLN A 654 -3.97 -28.91 -3.19
CA GLN A 654 -3.66 -30.21 -2.61
C GLN A 654 -3.13 -30.12 -1.17
N SER A 655 -2.23 -29.18 -0.87
CA SER A 655 -1.72 -29.00 0.50
C SER A 655 -2.81 -28.57 1.49
N ASN A 656 -3.79 -27.78 1.03
CA ASN A 656 -4.92 -27.39 1.86
C ASN A 656 -5.89 -28.55 2.10
N LEU A 657 -6.06 -29.44 1.11
CA LEU A 657 -6.85 -30.67 1.25
C LEU A 657 -6.21 -31.65 2.24
N THR A 658 -4.89 -31.85 2.20
CA THR A 658 -4.19 -32.74 3.16
C THR A 658 -4.23 -32.21 4.60
N LEU A 659 -4.13 -30.89 4.79
CA LEU A 659 -4.28 -30.27 6.11
C LEU A 659 -5.71 -30.40 6.66
N SER A 660 -6.73 -30.40 5.79
CA SER A 660 -8.12 -30.62 6.20
C SER A 660 -8.43 -32.08 6.54
N SER A 661 -7.69 -33.05 5.98
CA SER A 661 -7.87 -34.48 6.28
C SER A 661 -7.08 -34.98 7.48
N GLU A 662 -5.97 -34.31 7.83
CA GLU A 662 -5.17 -34.65 9.03
C GLU A 662 -5.67 -33.94 10.31
N GLY A 663 -6.55 -32.94 10.16
CA GLY A 663 -7.22 -32.24 11.27
C GLY A 663 -8.68 -32.66 11.50
N ALA A 664 -9.14 -33.74 10.87
CA ALA A 664 -10.48 -34.32 11.03
C ALA A 664 -10.47 -35.56 11.92
#